data_AF-A0A1S1J477-F1
#
_entry.id   AF-A0A1S1J477-F1
#
_cell.length_a   1.000
_cell.length_b   1.000
_cell.length_c   1.000
_cell.angle_alpha   90.00
_cell.angle_beta   90.00
_cell.angle_gamma   90.00
#
_symmetry.space_group_name_H-M   'P 1'
#
loop_
_entity.id
_entity.type
_entity.pdbx_description
1 polymer ?
#
loop_
_entity_poly.entity_id
_entity_poly.type
_entity_poly.pdbx_seq_one_letter_code
_entity_poly.pdbx_strand_id
1 'polypeptide(L)'
;MGNINPQYNDRVQYILKSKEMGELIIVEPIGWNDDDKEYSRNEEYHGIFPKFSNSLQFVKEGADYIQLGYDIYGIMMEIELIRNERHPQNDVWTLTYSGYLDLSTWGRSNGQVKVKFNSGGLEQELKARNSETVEVDRTTTINDSIIPELQTINVELDGRKIFLQTKFVTKESENSADLVNTSSDGNTRGSTISVPMALINKSHESAQAPIAGSLVGDNSWDRTGNGDVSNLFFAISDRDRDLKIKIKLQFKANIYTFDDVQNFKFCVRLATYKNGGDFILKENRFLFEKTSHAELHGKTFQVDFDDTVKILANESLGLLFDQNVDFANTRSQRLEISAENIVCSLDVDEESFEEKSTTKAILAHELADRLVTIATNKQGAFYSDYFGRKDLGYPVNGKGAYVAFTHGFWVRQFDKLPLPKEETSTSPKVTNLFKPVTTSFSDFTTSTKAVFNLGIGIENIGNKERVRIEELSYFYNKNVTIRLPNQVKNVDRNTAPDKYYSAIEIGYEKGGDYEEAFGLDEFNVRSNFSTYISRLKNVYTQISKYRADSYGMEFARRKPKSLNETEDSSYDEDIFFLDLKKTSSNTFSQRKWQDDFEKAPTGIFSPETATGLRLSPVNSLLRHGWWISASVIKYATNKLKFGSSAANRQLRTKLSGKHEYAENGDVINAELEPARFIPETIDFEHVCDFDVMQQVNGFTMILGKKVMNLYGLVEFINEDGETEKGFLLNLKPNGKGSWKVLKFNR
;
A
#
# COMPACT_ATOMS: atom_id res chain seq x y z
N MET A 1 33.17 55.13 8.61
CA MET A 1 34.20 54.55 9.51
C MET A 1 33.50 54.12 10.78
N GLY A 2 33.07 52.85 10.84
CA GLY A 2 32.47 52.25 12.02
C GLY A 2 33.52 51.49 12.81
N ASN A 3 33.44 51.55 14.14
CA ASN A 3 34.36 50.93 15.08
C ASN A 3 34.61 49.44 14.78
N ILE A 4 35.78 49.13 14.23
CA ILE A 4 36.32 47.78 14.20
C ILE A 4 37.00 47.60 15.56
N ASN A 5 36.37 46.84 16.47
CA ASN A 5 36.99 46.47 17.74
C ASN A 5 38.01 45.34 17.48
N PRO A 6 39.33 45.59 17.54
CA PRO A 6 40.34 44.62 17.07
C PRO A 6 40.46 43.35 17.93
N GLN A 7 39.87 43.34 19.12
CA GLN A 7 39.96 42.21 20.06
C GLN A 7 39.00 41.05 19.77
N TYR A 8 37.99 41.23 18.90
CA TYR A 8 37.01 40.17 18.58
C TYR A 8 37.46 39.19 17.48
N ASN A 9 38.46 39.56 16.66
CA ASN A 9 38.91 38.75 15.51
C ASN A 9 39.81 37.56 15.86
N ASP A 10 40.27 37.40 17.11
CA ASP A 10 41.20 36.31 17.48
C ASP A 10 40.48 35.04 17.98
N ARG A 11 39.13 35.07 18.07
CA ARG A 11 38.32 33.97 18.62
C ARG A 11 37.35 33.32 17.64
N VAL A 12 37.14 33.89 16.45
CA VAL A 12 36.22 33.36 15.43
C VAL A 12 36.95 33.28 14.10
N GLN A 13 36.77 32.17 13.36
CA GLN A 13 37.32 32.00 12.01
C GLN A 13 36.26 31.45 11.05
N TYR A 14 36.31 31.92 9.80
CA TYR A 14 35.43 31.52 8.71
C TYR A 14 36.26 30.83 7.62
N ILE A 15 35.80 29.68 7.14
CA ILE A 15 36.52 28.86 6.16
C ILE A 15 35.55 28.50 5.04
N LEU A 16 35.91 28.81 3.80
CA LEU A 16 35.27 28.23 2.62
C LEU A 16 36.00 26.94 2.27
N LYS A 17 35.25 25.87 2.06
CA LYS A 17 35.78 24.55 1.78
C LYS A 17 35.07 23.96 0.57
N SER A 18 35.84 23.45 -0.37
CA SER A 18 35.34 22.64 -1.46
C SER A 18 36.25 21.45 -1.68
N LYS A 19 35.66 20.32 -2.08
CA LYS A 19 36.41 19.12 -2.45
C LYS A 19 37.35 19.39 -3.63
N GLU A 20 36.91 20.23 -4.58
CA GLU A 20 37.63 20.49 -5.83
C GLU A 20 38.66 21.62 -5.69
N MET A 21 38.45 22.58 -4.78
CA MET A 21 39.30 23.77 -4.63
C MET A 21 40.07 23.86 -3.30
N GLY A 22 39.88 22.91 -2.38
CA GLY A 22 40.53 22.92 -1.06
C GLY A 22 39.84 23.86 -0.06
N GLU A 23 40.58 24.30 0.96
CA GLU A 23 40.08 25.17 2.02
C GLU A 23 40.70 26.57 1.95
N LEU A 24 39.90 27.62 2.20
CA LEU A 24 40.32 29.01 2.24
C LEU A 24 39.75 29.68 3.50
N ILE A 25 40.64 30.19 4.35
CA ILE A 25 40.23 31.05 5.47
C ILE A 25 39.87 32.42 4.89
N ILE A 26 38.68 32.91 5.20
CA ILE A 26 38.16 34.19 4.71
C ILE A 26 37.92 35.15 5.87
N VAL A 27 37.85 36.44 5.54
CA VAL A 27 37.31 37.45 6.47
C VAL A 27 35.81 37.21 6.68
N GLU A 28 35.27 37.74 7.78
CA GLU A 28 33.83 37.65 8.08
C GLU A 28 32.99 38.13 6.89
N PRO A 29 32.06 37.30 6.37
CA PRO A 29 31.17 37.72 5.31
C PRO A 29 30.21 38.81 5.79
N ILE A 30 29.93 39.79 4.93
CA ILE A 30 28.99 40.87 5.23
C ILE A 30 27.57 40.29 5.29
N GLY A 31 26.79 40.69 6.30
CA GLY A 31 25.46 40.14 6.59
C GLY A 31 25.49 38.92 7.53
N TRP A 32 26.66 38.55 8.07
CA TRP A 32 26.79 37.47 9.04
C TRP A 32 26.11 37.76 10.39
N ASN A 33 26.32 38.96 10.96
CA ASN A 33 25.71 39.29 12.26
C ASN A 33 24.19 39.49 12.19
N ASP A 34 23.65 39.65 10.97
CA ASP A 34 22.22 39.67 10.72
C ASP A 34 21.65 38.25 10.52
N ASP A 35 22.48 37.20 10.57
CA ASP A 35 22.09 35.80 10.35
C ASP A 35 20.97 35.40 11.31
N ASP A 36 19.87 34.90 10.77
CA ASP A 36 18.75 34.36 11.53
C ASP A 36 18.88 32.84 11.51
N LYS A 37 19.89 32.32 12.22
CA LYS A 37 19.99 30.88 12.46
C LYS A 37 18.68 30.41 13.08
N GLU A 38 18.06 29.40 12.51
CA GLU A 38 16.79 28.88 13.01
C GLU A 38 16.83 27.36 13.03
N TYR A 39 16.58 26.73 14.18
CA TYR A 39 16.29 25.30 14.22
C TYR A 39 14.79 25.11 14.15
N SER A 40 14.32 24.44 13.11
CA SER A 40 12.89 24.37 12.80
C SER A 40 12.51 22.92 12.58
N ARG A 41 11.52 22.43 13.34
CA ARG A 41 10.97 21.10 13.14
C ARG A 41 10.17 21.07 11.85
N ASN A 42 10.48 20.15 10.96
CA ASN A 42 9.70 19.94 9.75
C ASN A 42 8.37 19.24 10.11
N GLU A 43 7.24 19.75 9.64
CA GLU A 43 5.93 19.22 9.99
C GLU A 43 5.61 17.87 9.32
N GLU A 44 6.23 17.60 8.17
CA GLU A 44 6.04 16.38 7.40
C GLU A 44 7.01 15.27 7.83
N TYR A 45 8.29 15.61 7.95
CA TYR A 45 9.36 14.68 8.30
C TYR A 45 9.56 14.54 9.80
N HIS A 46 9.24 15.56 10.59
CA HIS A 46 9.41 15.63 12.05
C HIS A 46 10.85 15.73 12.55
N GLY A 47 11.87 15.52 11.70
CA GLY A 47 13.24 15.96 11.95
C GLY A 47 13.36 17.46 12.18
N ILE A 48 14.42 17.89 12.87
CA ILE A 48 14.73 19.30 13.11
C ILE A 48 15.98 19.63 12.32
N PHE A 49 15.85 20.64 11.47
CA PHE A 49 16.91 21.07 10.57
C PHE A 49 17.31 22.49 10.93
N PRO A 50 18.62 22.78 10.95
CA PRO A 50 19.06 24.16 10.97
C PRO A 50 18.68 24.81 9.62
N LYS A 51 18.16 26.03 9.66
CA LYS A 51 17.80 26.86 8.52
C LYS A 51 18.54 28.18 8.64
N PHE A 52 18.90 28.72 7.48
CA PHE A 52 19.61 29.98 7.31
C PHE A 52 18.84 30.77 6.26
N SER A 53 18.51 32.01 6.55
CA SER A 53 17.65 32.84 5.69
C SER A 53 18.41 33.92 4.94
N ASN A 54 19.71 34.08 5.17
CA ASN A 54 20.43 35.25 4.71
C ASN A 54 21.26 35.02 3.44
N SER A 55 21.30 36.07 2.62
CA SER A 55 22.31 36.20 1.58
C SER A 55 23.56 36.84 2.17
N LEU A 56 24.64 36.07 2.22
CA LEU A 56 25.94 36.56 2.63
C LEU A 56 26.64 37.24 1.46
N GLN A 57 27.37 38.31 1.75
CA GLN A 57 28.19 39.03 0.79
C GLN A 57 29.67 38.78 1.10
N PHE A 58 30.34 38.09 0.18
CA PHE A 58 31.75 37.75 0.26
C PHE A 58 32.57 38.80 -0.49
N VAL A 59 33.75 39.08 0.04
CA VAL A 59 34.69 40.10 -0.49
C VAL A 59 36.08 39.49 -0.65
N LYS A 60 36.93 40.15 -1.45
CA LYS A 60 38.34 39.78 -1.67
C LYS A 60 38.51 38.31 -2.04
N GLU A 61 39.44 37.60 -1.40
CA GLU A 61 39.79 36.21 -1.68
C GLU A 61 38.58 35.28 -1.57
N GLY A 62 37.64 35.56 -0.65
CA GLY A 62 36.41 34.79 -0.54
C GLY A 62 35.48 34.95 -1.73
N ALA A 63 35.35 36.17 -2.27
CA ALA A 63 34.56 36.43 -3.48
C ALA A 63 35.19 35.76 -4.71
N ASP A 64 36.52 35.83 -4.83
CA ASP A 64 37.25 35.24 -5.95
C ASP A 64 37.22 33.70 -5.90
N TYR A 65 37.30 33.10 -4.71
CA TYR A 65 37.15 31.65 -4.52
C TYR A 65 35.76 31.16 -4.97
N ILE A 66 34.68 31.85 -4.55
CA ILE A 66 33.32 31.49 -4.96
C ILE A 66 33.13 31.71 -6.46
N GLN A 67 33.65 32.81 -7.00
CA GLN A 67 33.58 33.06 -8.43
C GLN A 67 34.27 31.95 -9.23
N LEU A 68 35.49 31.57 -8.84
CA LEU A 68 36.25 30.56 -9.55
C LEU A 68 35.47 29.23 -9.59
N GLY A 69 34.89 28.83 -8.45
CA GLY A 69 34.04 27.66 -8.38
C GLY A 69 32.82 27.74 -9.30
N TYR A 70 32.15 28.91 -9.31
CA TYR A 70 31.01 29.17 -10.19
C TYR A 70 31.38 29.17 -11.67
N ASP A 71 32.53 29.73 -12.05
CA ASP A 71 32.96 29.81 -13.45
C ASP A 71 33.34 28.43 -14.00
N ILE A 72 33.87 27.53 -13.16
CA ILE A 72 34.32 26.19 -13.56
C ILE A 72 33.15 25.19 -13.56
N TYR A 73 32.35 25.16 -12.49
CA TYR A 73 31.33 24.12 -12.25
C TYR A 73 29.90 24.66 -12.20
N GLY A 74 29.70 25.97 -12.38
CA GLY A 74 28.39 26.60 -12.36
C GLY A 74 27.70 26.50 -11.01
N ILE A 75 26.38 26.37 -11.05
CA ILE A 75 25.54 26.20 -9.85
C ILE A 75 25.74 24.86 -9.15
N MET A 76 26.43 23.90 -9.77
CA MET A 76 26.68 22.57 -9.23
C MET A 76 27.89 22.52 -8.29
N MET A 77 28.64 23.62 -8.17
CA MET A 77 29.80 23.68 -7.29
C MET A 77 29.39 23.62 -5.81
N GLU A 78 29.92 22.64 -5.08
CA GLU A 78 29.72 22.56 -3.64
C GLU A 78 30.80 23.36 -2.90
N ILE A 79 30.37 24.38 -2.15
CA ILE A 79 31.21 25.16 -1.25
C ILE A 79 30.56 25.16 0.14
N GLU A 80 31.23 24.54 1.10
CA GLU A 80 30.87 24.56 2.52
C GLU A 80 31.47 25.83 3.15
N LEU A 81 30.67 26.58 3.91
CA LEU A 81 31.15 27.65 4.79
C LEU A 81 31.13 27.12 6.23
N ILE A 82 32.30 27.14 6.86
CA ILE A 82 32.53 26.66 8.23
C ILE A 82 32.87 27.85 9.12
N ARG A 83 32.21 27.96 10.27
CA ARG A 83 32.54 28.88 11.35
C ARG A 83 33.00 28.10 12.58
N ASN A 84 34.22 28.40 13.02
CA ASN A 84 34.74 27.92 14.29
C ASN A 84 34.86 29.07 15.29
N GLU A 85 34.69 28.74 16.57
CA GLU A 85 34.84 29.68 17.68
C GLU A 85 35.69 29.02 18.77
N ARG A 86 36.63 29.77 19.37
CA ARG A 86 37.46 29.25 20.46
C ARG A 86 36.63 29.10 21.72
N HIS A 87 36.65 27.89 22.29
CA HIS A 87 35.94 27.57 23.54
C HIS A 87 36.28 28.58 24.65
N PRO A 88 35.30 29.12 25.40
CA PRO A 88 35.51 30.17 26.41
C PRO A 88 36.58 29.84 27.45
N GLN A 89 36.66 28.57 27.86
CA GLN A 89 37.53 28.13 28.97
C GLN A 89 38.88 27.50 28.57
N ASN A 90 38.98 26.81 27.43
CA ASN A 90 40.18 26.03 27.06
C ASN A 90 40.82 26.48 25.73
N ASP A 91 40.25 27.51 25.09
CA ASP A 91 40.74 28.14 23.86
C ASP A 91 40.90 27.21 22.64
N VAL A 92 40.30 26.00 22.67
CA VAL A 92 40.29 25.07 21.54
C VAL A 92 39.23 25.50 20.53
N TRP A 93 39.60 25.50 19.24
CA TRP A 93 38.65 25.71 18.15
C TRP A 93 37.53 24.68 18.20
N THR A 94 36.30 25.18 18.35
CA THR A 94 35.11 24.36 18.33
C THR A 94 34.28 24.75 17.13
N LEU A 95 33.88 23.76 16.32
CA LEU A 95 32.90 23.95 15.27
C LEU A 95 31.63 24.49 15.91
N THR A 96 31.35 25.76 15.68
CA THR A 96 30.08 26.34 16.10
C THR A 96 29.03 26.02 15.08
N TYR A 97 29.44 25.99 13.81
CA TYR A 97 28.49 26.00 12.71
C TYR A 97 29.12 25.71 11.33
N SER A 98 28.41 25.01 10.45
CA SER A 98 28.70 24.93 9.01
C SER A 98 27.43 24.78 8.17
N GLY A 99 27.53 25.09 6.87
CA GLY A 99 26.47 24.94 5.87
C GLY A 99 27.04 25.08 4.47
N TYR A 100 26.20 25.15 3.43
CA TYR A 100 26.63 25.26 2.04
C TYR A 100 26.12 26.52 1.34
N LEU A 101 26.91 27.04 0.41
CA LEU A 101 26.53 28.17 -0.45
C LEU A 101 25.62 27.68 -1.58
N ASP A 102 24.47 28.32 -1.74
CA ASP A 102 23.51 28.04 -2.81
C ASP A 102 23.79 28.94 -4.02
N LEU A 103 24.66 28.44 -4.89
CA LEU A 103 25.11 29.17 -6.07
C LEU A 103 24.03 29.42 -7.12
N SER A 104 22.84 28.80 -7.02
CA SER A 104 21.69 29.18 -7.83
C SER A 104 21.23 30.61 -7.56
N THR A 105 21.59 31.16 -6.40
CA THR A 105 21.29 32.52 -5.96
C THR A 105 22.48 33.48 -6.08
N TRP A 106 23.54 33.04 -6.77
CA TRP A 106 24.74 33.84 -6.99
C TRP A 106 24.40 35.16 -7.69
N GLY A 107 24.98 36.24 -7.20
CA GLY A 107 24.96 37.55 -7.84
C GLY A 107 26.23 38.31 -7.53
N ARG A 108 26.79 39.00 -8.54
CA ARG A 108 28.02 39.80 -8.37
C ARG A 108 27.77 41.26 -8.67
N SER A 109 28.21 42.13 -7.77
CA SER A 109 28.17 43.58 -7.93
C SER A 109 29.29 44.23 -7.12
N ASN A 110 29.91 45.28 -7.66
CA ASN A 110 30.93 46.07 -6.94
C ASN A 110 32.09 45.24 -6.35
N GLY A 111 32.52 44.17 -7.04
CA GLY A 111 33.59 43.29 -6.57
C GLY A 111 33.21 42.34 -5.43
N GLN A 112 31.93 42.24 -5.08
CA GLN A 112 31.41 41.35 -4.04
C GLN A 112 30.54 40.26 -4.65
N VAL A 113 30.64 39.05 -4.10
CA VAL A 113 29.76 37.93 -4.46
C VAL A 113 28.70 37.81 -3.37
N LYS A 114 27.44 37.98 -3.77
CA LYS A 114 26.27 37.74 -2.94
C LYS A 114 25.74 36.35 -3.26
N VAL A 115 25.57 35.52 -2.23
CA VAL A 115 25.02 34.17 -2.39
C VAL A 115 24.24 33.80 -1.12
N LYS A 116 23.13 33.09 -1.27
CA LYS A 116 22.43 32.51 -0.13
C LYS A 116 23.26 31.41 0.48
N PHE A 117 23.15 31.33 1.79
CA PHE A 117 23.81 30.33 2.57
C PHE A 117 22.74 29.50 3.24
N ASN A 118 22.77 28.19 3.01
CA ASN A 118 21.76 27.24 3.44
C ASN A 118 22.40 26.16 4.30
N SER A 119 21.59 25.38 5.00
CA SER A 119 22.05 24.15 5.65
C SER A 119 22.61 23.17 4.61
N GLY A 120 22.06 23.19 3.39
CA GLY A 120 22.59 22.51 2.21
C GLY A 120 22.74 20.99 2.40
N GLY A 121 23.60 20.40 1.58
CA GLY A 121 23.98 18.99 1.71
C GLY A 121 22.88 18.00 1.32
N LEU A 122 22.85 16.87 2.03
CA LEU A 122 22.00 15.72 1.77
C LEU A 122 20.50 16.06 1.80
N GLU A 123 20.09 17.02 2.64
CA GLU A 123 18.68 17.45 2.73
C GLU A 123 18.20 18.06 1.42
N GLN A 124 18.98 18.98 0.87
CA GLN A 124 18.61 19.74 -0.31
C GLN A 124 18.60 18.83 -1.56
N GLU A 125 19.59 17.96 -1.69
CA GLU A 125 19.64 16.94 -2.75
C GLU A 125 18.43 16.00 -2.69
N LEU A 126 18.11 15.50 -1.49
CA LEU A 126 16.97 14.62 -1.31
C LEU A 126 15.66 15.35 -1.60
N LYS A 127 15.49 16.57 -1.10
CA LYS A 127 14.29 17.38 -1.34
C LYS A 127 14.09 17.73 -2.81
N ALA A 128 15.17 17.93 -3.57
CA ALA A 128 15.08 18.23 -4.99
C ALA A 128 14.55 17.04 -5.82
N ARG A 129 14.72 15.80 -5.33
CA ARG A 129 14.48 14.58 -6.11
C ARG A 129 13.60 13.54 -5.42
N ASN A 130 13.12 13.80 -4.20
CA ASN A 130 12.38 12.82 -3.41
C ASN A 130 11.10 12.31 -4.10
N SER A 131 10.51 13.15 -4.95
CA SER A 131 9.25 12.89 -5.66
C SER A 131 9.49 12.37 -7.08
N GLU A 132 10.76 12.25 -7.50
CA GLU A 132 11.09 11.64 -8.79
C GLU A 132 10.89 10.14 -8.70
N THR A 133 10.07 9.62 -9.61
CA THR A 133 9.81 8.19 -9.74
C THR A 133 10.94 7.55 -10.53
N VAL A 134 11.52 6.48 -9.98
CA VAL A 134 12.67 5.79 -10.56
C VAL A 134 12.48 4.27 -10.55
N GLU A 135 13.02 3.60 -11.57
CA GLU A 135 13.22 2.15 -11.57
C GLU A 135 14.30 1.80 -10.54
N VAL A 136 13.97 0.97 -9.55
CA VAL A 136 14.86 0.74 -8.40
C VAL A 136 16.00 -0.24 -8.70
N ASP A 137 15.88 -1.05 -9.75
CA ASP A 137 16.87 -2.06 -10.17
C ASP A 137 17.93 -1.50 -11.15
N ARG A 138 17.86 -0.21 -11.50
CA ARG A 138 18.84 0.50 -12.32
C ARG A 138 20.24 0.41 -11.73
N THR A 139 21.29 0.34 -12.54
CA THR A 139 22.69 0.22 -12.07
C THR A 139 23.45 1.55 -12.05
N THR A 140 22.75 2.67 -12.22
CA THR A 140 23.30 4.02 -12.11
C THR A 140 22.43 4.90 -11.22
N THR A 141 23.01 5.90 -10.57
CA THR A 141 22.25 6.98 -9.94
C THR A 141 21.69 7.93 -10.99
N ILE A 142 20.95 8.96 -10.55
CA ILE A 142 20.49 10.04 -11.44
C ILE A 142 21.66 10.86 -12.02
N ASN A 143 22.83 10.81 -11.37
CA ASN A 143 24.05 11.48 -11.81
C ASN A 143 25.04 10.51 -12.49
N ASP A 144 24.55 9.41 -13.08
CA ASP A 144 25.32 8.41 -13.82
C ASP A 144 26.43 7.68 -13.04
N SER A 145 26.45 7.79 -11.70
CA SER A 145 27.40 7.03 -10.89
C SER A 145 26.94 5.58 -10.77
N ILE A 146 27.88 4.64 -10.93
CA ILE A 146 27.57 3.21 -10.90
C ILE A 146 27.14 2.79 -9.48
N ILE A 147 26.04 2.04 -9.39
CA ILE A 147 25.56 1.42 -8.15
C ILE A 147 25.41 -0.10 -8.35
N PRO A 148 25.65 -0.91 -7.31
CA PRO A 148 25.52 -2.37 -7.39
C PRO A 148 24.12 -2.81 -7.82
N GLU A 149 24.02 -4.05 -8.31
CA GLU A 149 22.72 -4.68 -8.58
C GLU A 149 21.89 -4.78 -7.30
N LEU A 150 20.59 -4.49 -7.43
CA LEU A 150 19.66 -4.53 -6.33
C LEU A 150 19.51 -5.96 -5.80
N GLN A 151 19.74 -6.13 -4.50
CA GLN A 151 19.54 -7.41 -3.84
C GLN A 151 18.05 -7.63 -3.56
N THR A 152 17.54 -8.78 -3.98
CA THR A 152 16.16 -9.21 -3.72
C THR A 152 16.16 -10.45 -2.83
N ILE A 153 15.06 -10.64 -2.12
CA ILE A 153 14.78 -11.86 -1.36
C ILE A 153 13.71 -12.68 -2.06
N ASN A 154 13.73 -14.00 -1.81
CA ASN A 154 12.65 -14.89 -2.24
C ASN A 154 11.61 -15.04 -1.12
N VAL A 155 10.34 -14.87 -1.49
CA VAL A 155 9.19 -14.99 -0.61
C VAL A 155 8.28 -16.09 -1.12
N GLU A 156 7.92 -17.03 -0.23
CA GLU A 156 6.83 -17.97 -0.47
C GLU A 156 5.49 -17.26 -0.25
N LEU A 157 4.67 -17.25 -1.29
CA LEU A 157 3.29 -16.77 -1.26
C LEU A 157 2.36 -17.98 -1.14
N ASP A 158 1.86 -18.20 0.07
CA ASP A 158 0.74 -19.13 0.29
C ASP A 158 -0.52 -18.61 -0.42
N GLY A 159 -1.33 -19.52 -0.95
CA GLY A 159 -2.57 -19.15 -1.62
C GLY A 159 -3.58 -18.51 -0.69
N ARG A 160 -4.23 -17.45 -1.17
CA ARG A 160 -5.42 -16.85 -0.52
C ARG A 160 -6.67 -17.58 -1.03
N LYS A 161 -7.47 -18.14 -0.10
CA LYS A 161 -8.81 -18.64 -0.45
C LYS A 161 -9.73 -17.49 -0.85
N ILE A 162 -10.43 -17.65 -1.96
CA ILE A 162 -11.40 -16.70 -2.49
C ILE A 162 -12.74 -17.41 -2.65
N PHE A 163 -13.82 -16.74 -2.26
CA PHE A 163 -15.17 -17.21 -2.55
C PHE A 163 -15.65 -16.62 -3.87
N LEU A 164 -16.02 -17.48 -4.83
CA LEU A 164 -16.60 -17.08 -6.11
C LEU A 164 -18.08 -17.43 -6.10
N GLN A 165 -18.93 -16.50 -6.53
CA GLN A 165 -20.37 -16.73 -6.62
C GLN A 165 -20.92 -16.16 -7.93
N THR A 166 -21.40 -17.04 -8.79
CA THR A 166 -22.12 -16.67 -10.01
C THR A 166 -23.61 -16.93 -9.80
N LYS A 167 -24.46 -15.99 -10.23
CA LYS A 167 -25.92 -16.11 -10.07
C LYS A 167 -26.66 -15.88 -11.38
N PHE A 168 -27.65 -16.73 -11.60
CA PHE A 168 -28.57 -16.65 -12.72
C PHE A 168 -30.02 -16.62 -12.25
N VAL A 169 -30.85 -15.87 -12.97
CA VAL A 169 -32.31 -15.85 -12.80
C VAL A 169 -32.98 -15.95 -14.16
N THR A 170 -34.23 -16.41 -14.21
CA THR A 170 -34.97 -16.39 -15.48
C THR A 170 -35.04 -14.98 -16.06
N LYS A 171 -34.88 -14.90 -17.39
CA LYS A 171 -35.00 -13.65 -18.12
C LYS A 171 -36.48 -13.27 -18.23
N GLU A 172 -36.88 -12.12 -17.69
CA GLU A 172 -38.30 -11.73 -17.62
C GLU A 172 -38.99 -11.68 -18.99
N SER A 173 -38.26 -11.31 -20.05
CA SER A 173 -38.78 -11.27 -21.42
C SER A 173 -38.84 -12.63 -22.11
N GLU A 174 -38.23 -13.66 -21.52
CA GLU A 174 -38.03 -15.00 -22.11
C GLU A 174 -38.18 -16.06 -21.00
N ASN A 175 -39.43 -16.41 -20.69
CA ASN A 175 -39.80 -17.36 -19.63
C ASN A 175 -40.51 -18.62 -20.19
N SER A 176 -40.25 -18.94 -21.45
CA SER A 176 -40.74 -20.15 -22.10
C SER A 176 -39.62 -20.85 -22.88
N ALA A 177 -39.77 -22.15 -23.07
CA ALA A 177 -38.88 -22.98 -23.87
C ALA A 177 -39.70 -24.03 -24.63
N ASP A 178 -39.64 -23.99 -25.95
CA ASP A 178 -40.44 -24.85 -26.83
C ASP A 178 -39.57 -25.97 -27.42
N LEU A 179 -39.98 -27.21 -27.22
CA LEU A 179 -39.33 -28.39 -27.78
C LEU A 179 -40.23 -29.00 -28.86
N VAL A 180 -39.66 -29.20 -30.04
CA VAL A 180 -40.38 -29.73 -31.20
C VAL A 180 -39.59 -30.88 -31.81
N ASN A 181 -40.25 -32.01 -32.00
CA ASN A 181 -39.72 -33.13 -32.78
C ASN A 181 -40.73 -33.55 -33.85
N THR A 182 -40.23 -33.81 -35.06
CA THR A 182 -41.03 -34.28 -36.20
C THR A 182 -40.35 -35.47 -36.90
N SER A 183 -41.14 -36.32 -37.54
CA SER A 183 -40.67 -37.46 -38.34
C SER A 183 -41.65 -37.74 -39.48
N SER A 184 -41.16 -38.42 -40.51
CA SER A 184 -41.95 -38.92 -41.65
C SER A 184 -41.65 -40.39 -41.97
N ASP A 185 -40.92 -41.05 -41.09
CA ASP A 185 -40.30 -42.35 -41.29
C ASP A 185 -40.51 -43.29 -40.09
N GLY A 186 -41.06 -42.77 -38.98
CA GLY A 186 -41.17 -43.47 -37.69
C GLY A 186 -39.79 -43.81 -37.13
N ASN A 187 -39.34 -43.11 -36.11
CA ASN A 187 -38.03 -43.34 -35.48
C ASN A 187 -37.94 -42.58 -34.15
N THR A 188 -36.92 -42.89 -33.35
CA THR A 188 -36.55 -42.07 -32.19
C THR A 188 -36.08 -40.69 -32.66
N ARG A 189 -36.66 -39.65 -32.07
CA ARG A 189 -36.25 -38.25 -32.20
C ARG A 189 -36.07 -37.67 -30.81
N GLY A 190 -35.18 -36.71 -30.69
CA GLY A 190 -35.03 -35.97 -29.46
C GLY A 190 -34.60 -34.54 -29.73
N SER A 191 -34.90 -33.66 -28.78
CA SER A 191 -34.46 -32.28 -28.78
C SER A 191 -34.09 -31.82 -27.37
N THR A 192 -33.14 -30.90 -27.31
CA THR A 192 -32.69 -30.20 -26.11
C THR A 192 -32.86 -28.72 -26.32
N ILE A 193 -33.24 -28.01 -25.28
CA ILE A 193 -33.16 -26.55 -25.20
C ILE A 193 -32.69 -26.15 -23.80
N SER A 194 -31.94 -25.06 -23.69
CA SER A 194 -31.53 -24.52 -22.40
C SER A 194 -32.71 -23.98 -21.59
N VAL A 195 -32.59 -24.05 -20.27
CA VAL A 195 -33.45 -23.26 -19.39
C VAL A 195 -33.09 -21.78 -19.59
N PRO A 196 -34.05 -20.92 -20.00
CA PRO A 196 -33.75 -19.51 -20.28
C PRO A 196 -33.42 -18.78 -18.99
N MET A 197 -32.20 -18.26 -18.92
CA MET A 197 -31.69 -17.54 -17.75
C MET A 197 -30.74 -16.42 -18.16
N ALA A 198 -30.75 -15.35 -17.37
CA ALA A 198 -29.85 -14.22 -17.48
C ALA A 198 -28.90 -14.20 -16.29
N LEU A 199 -27.68 -13.73 -16.54
CA LEU A 199 -26.64 -13.57 -15.54
C LEU A 199 -26.89 -12.28 -14.75
N ILE A 200 -27.02 -12.38 -13.42
CA ILE A 200 -27.17 -11.23 -12.52
C ILE A 200 -25.92 -10.96 -11.67
N ASN A 201 -25.03 -11.95 -11.56
CA ASN A 201 -23.71 -11.80 -10.96
C ASN A 201 -22.72 -12.78 -11.60
N LYS A 202 -21.49 -12.33 -11.90
CA LYS A 202 -20.45 -13.14 -12.56
C LYS A 202 -19.13 -13.06 -11.79
N SER A 203 -18.78 -14.10 -11.05
CA SER A 203 -17.43 -14.25 -10.46
C SER A 203 -16.59 -15.34 -11.13
N HIS A 204 -17.22 -16.21 -11.92
CA HIS A 204 -16.52 -17.23 -12.71
C HIS A 204 -16.38 -16.76 -14.15
N GLU A 205 -15.17 -16.76 -14.70
CA GLU A 205 -14.93 -16.33 -16.08
C GLU A 205 -15.70 -17.18 -17.12
N SER A 206 -15.71 -18.51 -16.92
CA SER A 206 -16.42 -19.48 -17.75
C SER A 206 -17.96 -19.37 -17.66
N ALA A 207 -18.52 -18.57 -16.76
CA ALA A 207 -19.96 -18.40 -16.68
C ALA A 207 -20.49 -17.52 -17.82
N GLN A 208 -21.60 -17.95 -18.42
CA GLN A 208 -22.28 -17.23 -19.49
C GLN A 208 -23.79 -17.47 -19.44
N ALA A 209 -24.58 -16.51 -19.95
CA ALA A 209 -26.01 -16.74 -20.13
C ALA A 209 -26.23 -17.67 -21.34
N PRO A 210 -27.01 -18.75 -21.22
CA PRO A 210 -27.41 -19.54 -22.37
C PRO A 210 -28.30 -18.70 -23.30
N ILE A 211 -28.27 -19.03 -24.60
CA ILE A 211 -29.07 -18.37 -25.63
C ILE A 211 -30.44 -19.07 -25.68
N ALA A 212 -31.49 -18.33 -25.33
CA ALA A 212 -32.85 -18.84 -25.39
C ALA A 212 -33.27 -19.21 -26.81
N GLY A 213 -34.05 -20.28 -26.95
CA GLY A 213 -34.58 -20.73 -28.26
C GLY A 213 -33.62 -21.60 -29.08
N SER A 214 -32.39 -21.83 -28.63
CA SER A 214 -31.42 -22.69 -29.33
C SER A 214 -31.72 -24.17 -29.15
N LEU A 215 -32.56 -24.71 -30.04
CA LEU A 215 -32.93 -26.12 -30.07
C LEU A 215 -31.82 -26.98 -30.70
N VAL A 216 -31.35 -28.00 -29.97
CA VAL A 216 -30.37 -28.99 -30.46
C VAL A 216 -31.05 -30.35 -30.57
N GLY A 217 -31.13 -30.88 -31.79
CA GLY A 217 -31.70 -32.20 -32.05
C GLY A 217 -30.69 -33.34 -31.82
N ASP A 218 -31.17 -34.47 -31.35
CA ASP A 218 -30.46 -35.76 -31.50
C ASP A 218 -31.44 -36.87 -31.89
N ASN A 219 -30.91 -38.02 -32.30
CA ASN A 219 -31.69 -39.21 -32.59
C ASN A 219 -31.42 -40.31 -31.55
N SER A 220 -31.33 -39.93 -30.26
CA SER A 220 -30.90 -40.83 -29.18
C SER A 220 -31.82 -40.74 -27.97
N TRP A 221 -32.35 -41.89 -27.53
CA TRP A 221 -33.21 -41.98 -26.35
C TRP A 221 -32.48 -41.61 -25.05
N ASP A 222 -31.17 -41.86 -25.01
CA ASP A 222 -30.30 -41.62 -23.86
C ASP A 222 -29.64 -40.22 -23.87
N ARG A 223 -30.07 -39.36 -24.80
CA ARG A 223 -29.55 -38.00 -25.01
C ARG A 223 -28.03 -37.97 -25.23
N THR A 224 -27.49 -38.86 -26.07
CA THR A 224 -26.03 -39.00 -26.30
C THR A 224 -25.45 -37.95 -27.25
N GLY A 225 -26.24 -36.99 -27.72
CA GLY A 225 -25.79 -35.92 -28.61
C GLY A 225 -24.74 -35.01 -27.95
N ASN A 226 -23.87 -34.41 -28.77
CA ASN A 226 -22.94 -33.38 -28.32
C ASN A 226 -23.71 -32.12 -27.89
N GLY A 227 -23.12 -31.37 -26.98
CA GLY A 227 -23.62 -30.07 -26.55
C GLY A 227 -23.40 -28.99 -27.61
N ASP A 228 -24.05 -27.85 -27.41
CA ASP A 228 -23.84 -26.64 -28.18
C ASP A 228 -23.52 -25.50 -27.20
N VAL A 229 -22.63 -24.59 -27.60
CA VAL A 229 -22.20 -23.47 -26.75
C VAL A 229 -23.37 -22.61 -26.28
N SER A 230 -24.42 -22.50 -27.10
CA SER A 230 -25.64 -21.74 -26.77
C SER A 230 -26.41 -22.31 -25.58
N ASN A 231 -26.20 -23.58 -25.23
CA ASN A 231 -26.95 -24.26 -24.17
C ASN A 231 -26.21 -24.36 -22.84
N LEU A 232 -24.98 -23.84 -22.76
CA LEU A 232 -24.13 -23.93 -21.57
C LEU A 232 -24.31 -22.69 -20.69
N PHE A 233 -24.55 -22.87 -19.40
CA PHE A 233 -24.47 -21.78 -18.42
C PHE A 233 -23.05 -21.64 -17.83
N PHE A 234 -22.28 -22.74 -17.87
CA PHE A 234 -20.87 -22.77 -17.55
C PHE A 234 -20.15 -23.36 -18.77
N ALA A 235 -19.38 -22.52 -19.46
CA ALA A 235 -18.63 -22.89 -20.64
C ALA A 235 -17.42 -23.77 -20.25
N ILE A 236 -16.35 -23.70 -21.04
CA ILE A 236 -15.17 -24.54 -20.84
C ILE A 236 -14.45 -24.13 -19.56
N SER A 237 -14.28 -25.07 -18.64
CA SER A 237 -13.44 -24.90 -17.45
C SER A 237 -11.97 -24.90 -17.84
N ASP A 238 -11.24 -23.90 -17.40
CA ASP A 238 -9.78 -23.75 -17.50
C ASP A 238 -9.01 -24.71 -16.58
N ARG A 239 -9.63 -25.16 -15.49
CA ARG A 239 -9.04 -26.03 -14.46
C ARG A 239 -10.06 -26.96 -13.84
N ASP A 240 -9.60 -27.89 -13.02
CA ASP A 240 -10.47 -28.73 -12.19
C ASP A 240 -11.13 -27.88 -11.10
N ARG A 241 -12.44 -28.04 -10.90
CA ARG A 241 -13.25 -27.26 -9.95
C ARG A 241 -14.27 -28.13 -9.25
N ASP A 242 -14.53 -27.81 -7.98
CA ASP A 242 -15.67 -28.33 -7.22
C ASP A 242 -16.70 -27.21 -7.10
N LEU A 243 -17.75 -27.27 -7.92
CA LEU A 243 -18.79 -26.24 -7.99
C LEU A 243 -19.99 -26.65 -7.13
N LYS A 244 -20.34 -25.87 -6.13
CA LYS A 244 -21.60 -26.06 -5.41
C LYS A 244 -22.72 -25.41 -6.22
N ILE A 245 -23.59 -26.24 -6.79
CA ILE A 245 -24.66 -25.81 -7.69
C ILE A 245 -25.99 -25.91 -6.95
N LYS A 246 -26.70 -24.79 -6.89
CA LYS A 246 -28.03 -24.71 -6.31
C LYS A 246 -29.04 -24.25 -7.37
N ILE A 247 -30.05 -25.08 -7.64
CA ILE A 247 -31.08 -24.82 -8.64
C ILE A 247 -32.42 -24.84 -7.93
N LYS A 248 -33.24 -23.82 -8.22
CA LYS A 248 -34.67 -23.78 -7.93
C LYS A 248 -35.40 -23.45 -9.22
N LEU A 249 -36.02 -24.44 -9.83
CA LEU A 249 -36.70 -24.30 -11.11
C LEU A 249 -38.19 -24.62 -10.93
N GLN A 250 -39.05 -23.72 -11.40
CA GLN A 250 -40.47 -23.94 -11.57
C GLN A 250 -40.85 -23.72 -13.03
N PHE A 251 -41.73 -24.56 -13.56
CA PHE A 251 -42.30 -24.38 -14.90
C PHE A 251 -43.66 -25.07 -15.01
N LYS A 252 -44.47 -24.65 -15.97
CA LYS A 252 -45.69 -25.34 -16.40
C LYS A 252 -45.41 -26.05 -17.71
N ALA A 253 -45.70 -27.35 -17.81
CA ALA A 253 -45.53 -28.08 -19.07
C ALA A 253 -46.86 -28.17 -19.82
N ASN A 254 -46.90 -27.72 -21.07
CA ASN A 254 -48.05 -27.88 -21.97
C ASN A 254 -47.64 -28.70 -23.19
N ILE A 255 -48.45 -29.70 -23.51
CA ILE A 255 -48.28 -30.48 -24.74
C ILE A 255 -49.25 -29.90 -25.78
N TYR A 256 -48.70 -29.29 -26.84
CA TYR A 256 -49.48 -28.62 -27.88
C TYR A 256 -49.83 -29.55 -29.04
N THR A 257 -48.90 -30.46 -29.41
CA THR A 257 -49.11 -31.47 -30.46
C THR A 257 -48.66 -32.84 -29.94
N PHE A 258 -49.44 -33.89 -30.19
CA PHE A 258 -49.17 -35.27 -29.74
C PHE A 258 -49.63 -36.28 -30.80
N ASP A 259 -49.01 -36.24 -31.98
CA ASP A 259 -49.44 -36.98 -33.16
C ASP A 259 -48.55 -38.20 -33.41
N ASP A 260 -49.18 -39.40 -33.46
CA ASP A 260 -48.52 -40.68 -33.76
C ASP A 260 -47.32 -41.00 -32.83
N VAL A 261 -47.40 -40.57 -31.57
CA VAL A 261 -46.42 -40.83 -30.52
C VAL A 261 -46.65 -42.21 -29.89
N GLN A 262 -45.66 -43.10 -29.95
CA GLN A 262 -45.71 -44.40 -29.27
C GLN A 262 -45.26 -44.28 -27.81
N ASN A 263 -44.09 -43.65 -27.59
CA ASN A 263 -43.53 -43.36 -26.29
C ASN A 263 -42.87 -41.98 -26.33
N PHE A 264 -42.85 -41.29 -25.20
CA PHE A 264 -42.06 -40.07 -25.06
C PHE A 264 -41.52 -39.93 -23.64
N LYS A 265 -40.52 -39.07 -23.51
CA LYS A 265 -39.90 -38.71 -22.24
C LYS A 265 -39.58 -37.22 -22.27
N PHE A 266 -40.03 -36.49 -21.26
CA PHE A 266 -39.67 -35.10 -21.03
C PHE A 266 -38.85 -35.01 -19.74
N CYS A 267 -37.70 -34.36 -19.79
CA CYS A 267 -36.77 -34.28 -18.68
C CYS A 267 -36.29 -32.85 -18.42
N VAL A 268 -35.85 -32.62 -17.18
CA VAL A 268 -34.88 -31.56 -16.86
C VAL A 268 -33.59 -32.26 -16.44
N ARG A 269 -32.45 -31.86 -17.00
CA ARG A 269 -31.14 -32.42 -16.59
C ARG A 269 -30.08 -31.35 -16.43
N LEU A 270 -29.13 -31.66 -15.56
CA LEU A 270 -27.82 -31.04 -15.52
C LEU A 270 -26.86 -31.92 -16.33
N ALA A 271 -26.31 -31.36 -17.40
CA ALA A 271 -25.46 -32.08 -18.33
C ALA A 271 -24.01 -31.64 -18.20
N THR A 272 -23.09 -32.61 -18.19
CA THR A 272 -21.66 -32.37 -18.25
C THR A 272 -21.12 -32.77 -19.61
N TYR A 273 -20.39 -31.86 -20.24
CA TYR A 273 -19.72 -32.06 -21.52
C TYR A 273 -18.20 -32.02 -21.33
N LYS A 274 -17.44 -32.67 -22.22
CA LYS A 274 -15.98 -32.78 -22.20
C LYS A 274 -15.37 -32.48 -23.57
N ASN A 275 -14.04 -32.52 -23.64
CA ASN A 275 -13.22 -32.25 -24.83
C ASN A 275 -13.31 -30.79 -25.33
N GLY A 276 -13.48 -29.83 -24.40
CA GLY A 276 -13.42 -28.41 -24.73
C GLY A 276 -14.50 -28.03 -25.75
N GLY A 277 -14.07 -27.44 -26.87
CA GLY A 277 -14.97 -26.96 -27.92
C GLY A 277 -15.77 -28.04 -28.67
N ASP A 278 -15.45 -29.33 -28.49
CA ASP A 278 -16.20 -30.42 -29.10
C ASP A 278 -17.50 -30.76 -28.34
N PHE A 279 -17.60 -30.32 -27.07
CA PHE A 279 -18.73 -30.53 -26.17
C PHE A 279 -19.30 -31.96 -26.21
N ILE A 280 -18.43 -32.97 -26.17
CA ILE A 280 -18.86 -34.37 -26.17
C ILE A 280 -19.55 -34.67 -24.84
N LEU A 281 -20.73 -35.30 -24.87
CA LEU A 281 -21.42 -35.66 -23.63
C LEU A 281 -20.55 -36.57 -22.76
N LYS A 282 -20.43 -36.20 -21.48
CA LYS A 282 -19.80 -37.02 -20.44
C LYS A 282 -20.84 -37.66 -19.53
N GLU A 283 -21.78 -36.87 -19.01
CA GLU A 283 -22.73 -37.31 -17.99
C GLU A 283 -24.06 -36.55 -18.11
N ASN A 284 -25.16 -37.27 -17.88
CA ASN A 284 -26.49 -36.69 -17.69
C ASN A 284 -26.95 -36.94 -16.25
N ARG A 285 -27.21 -35.87 -15.50
CA ARG A 285 -27.86 -35.93 -14.19
C ARG A 285 -29.32 -35.47 -14.34
N PHE A 286 -30.22 -36.43 -14.45
CA PHE A 286 -31.66 -36.15 -14.56
C PHE A 286 -32.22 -35.65 -13.23
N LEU A 287 -32.78 -34.44 -13.25
CA LEU A 287 -33.38 -33.77 -12.08
C LEU A 287 -34.89 -33.93 -12.04
N PHE A 288 -35.50 -34.12 -13.22
CA PHE A 288 -36.94 -34.33 -13.40
C PHE A 288 -37.18 -35.21 -14.62
N GLU A 289 -38.19 -36.08 -14.57
CA GLU A 289 -38.58 -36.92 -15.68
C GLU A 289 -40.08 -37.25 -15.65
N LYS A 290 -40.72 -37.19 -16.82
CA LYS A 290 -42.10 -37.67 -17.07
C LYS A 290 -42.22 -38.31 -18.44
N THR A 291 -43.00 -39.40 -18.50
CA THR A 291 -43.18 -40.21 -19.72
C THR A 291 -44.64 -40.36 -20.13
N SER A 292 -45.56 -39.72 -19.40
CA SER A 292 -47.01 -39.85 -19.61
C SER A 292 -47.64 -38.49 -19.89
N HIS A 293 -48.50 -38.44 -20.91
CA HIS A 293 -49.22 -37.24 -21.32
C HIS A 293 -50.04 -36.67 -20.15
N ALA A 294 -50.84 -37.51 -19.49
CA ALA A 294 -51.69 -37.11 -18.37
C ALA A 294 -50.89 -36.70 -17.13
N GLU A 295 -49.65 -37.16 -17.01
CA GLU A 295 -48.77 -36.74 -15.91
C GLU A 295 -48.12 -35.39 -16.15
N LEU A 296 -47.94 -34.97 -17.41
CA LEU A 296 -47.20 -33.77 -17.79
C LEU A 296 -48.11 -32.60 -18.19
N HIS A 297 -49.07 -32.84 -19.10
CA HIS A 297 -49.84 -31.78 -19.75
C HIS A 297 -50.63 -30.91 -18.76
N GLY A 298 -50.44 -29.60 -18.85
CA GLY A 298 -51.16 -28.57 -18.10
C GLY A 298 -50.71 -28.41 -16.65
N LYS A 299 -49.71 -29.16 -16.18
CA LYS A 299 -49.27 -29.17 -14.79
C LYS A 299 -48.04 -28.30 -14.54
N THR A 300 -47.92 -27.84 -13.30
CA THR A 300 -46.77 -27.09 -12.81
C THR A 300 -45.87 -28.00 -11.98
N PHE A 301 -44.56 -27.87 -12.19
CA PHE A 301 -43.54 -28.66 -11.53
C PHE A 301 -42.54 -27.76 -10.84
N GLN A 302 -41.93 -28.29 -9.78
CA GLN A 302 -40.81 -27.68 -9.07
C GLN A 302 -39.67 -28.70 -9.05
N VAL A 303 -38.47 -28.21 -9.33
CA VAL A 303 -37.23 -28.99 -9.40
C VAL A 303 -36.19 -28.25 -8.57
N ASP A 304 -35.75 -28.90 -7.50
CA ASP A 304 -34.71 -28.39 -6.61
C ASP A 304 -33.46 -29.27 -6.71
N PHE A 305 -32.30 -28.64 -6.70
CA PHE A 305 -30.99 -29.31 -6.66
C PHE A 305 -30.04 -28.47 -5.79
N ASP A 306 -29.30 -29.10 -4.89
CA ASP A 306 -28.30 -28.45 -4.02
C ASP A 306 -27.21 -29.49 -3.73
N ASP A 307 -26.19 -29.52 -4.58
CA ASP A 307 -25.09 -30.49 -4.49
C ASP A 307 -23.81 -29.95 -5.13
N THR A 308 -22.68 -30.57 -4.81
CA THR A 308 -21.39 -30.26 -5.41
C THR A 308 -21.18 -31.08 -6.67
N VAL A 309 -20.81 -30.40 -7.75
CA VAL A 309 -20.50 -30.98 -9.05
C VAL A 309 -19.02 -30.75 -9.34
N LYS A 310 -18.28 -31.84 -9.43
CA LYS A 310 -16.87 -31.81 -9.85
C LYS A 310 -16.79 -31.71 -11.37
N ILE A 311 -16.12 -30.68 -11.86
CA ILE A 311 -15.81 -30.49 -13.28
C ILE A 311 -14.30 -30.51 -13.48
N LEU A 312 -13.83 -31.14 -14.54
CA LEU A 312 -12.41 -31.16 -14.89
C LEU A 312 -12.07 -30.03 -15.87
N ALA A 313 -10.78 -29.74 -16.03
CA ALA A 313 -10.30 -28.89 -17.12
C ALA A 313 -10.84 -29.40 -18.48
N ASN A 314 -11.29 -28.48 -19.32
CA ASN A 314 -11.98 -28.72 -20.60
C ASN A 314 -13.38 -29.33 -20.51
N GLU A 315 -14.04 -29.27 -19.36
CA GLU A 315 -15.44 -29.67 -19.19
C GLU A 315 -16.38 -28.45 -19.07
N SER A 316 -17.66 -28.66 -19.37
CA SER A 316 -18.69 -27.62 -19.39
C SER A 316 -20.02 -28.12 -18.81
N LEU A 317 -20.89 -27.21 -18.38
CA LEU A 317 -22.21 -27.53 -17.82
C LEU A 317 -23.37 -26.82 -18.52
N GLY A 318 -24.46 -27.55 -18.71
CA GLY A 318 -25.75 -27.03 -19.19
C GLY A 318 -26.91 -27.47 -18.30
N LEU A 319 -27.87 -26.57 -18.05
CA LEU A 319 -29.16 -26.88 -17.43
C LEU A 319 -30.22 -26.84 -18.52
N LEU A 320 -30.85 -28.00 -18.76
CA LEU A 320 -31.51 -28.27 -20.02
C LEU A 320 -32.90 -28.85 -19.81
N PHE A 321 -33.85 -28.44 -20.65
CA PHE A 321 -35.05 -29.20 -20.93
C PHE A 321 -34.77 -30.16 -22.09
N ASP A 322 -35.26 -31.39 -21.99
CA ASP A 322 -35.13 -32.40 -23.03
C ASP A 322 -36.46 -33.07 -23.33
N GLN A 323 -36.60 -33.43 -24.60
CA GLN A 323 -37.69 -34.24 -25.11
C GLN A 323 -37.10 -35.39 -25.92
N ASN A 324 -37.59 -36.60 -25.67
CA ASN A 324 -37.36 -37.78 -26.49
C ASN A 324 -38.70 -38.38 -26.89
N VAL A 325 -38.81 -38.90 -28.11
CA VAL A 325 -40.03 -39.47 -28.63
C VAL A 325 -39.75 -40.58 -29.63
N ASP A 326 -40.49 -41.66 -29.51
CA ASP A 326 -40.58 -42.73 -30.50
C ASP A 326 -41.88 -42.55 -31.27
N PHE A 327 -41.76 -42.31 -32.57
CA PHE A 327 -42.90 -42.11 -33.45
C PHE A 327 -43.32 -43.41 -34.15
N ALA A 328 -44.63 -43.60 -34.29
CA ALA A 328 -45.18 -44.64 -35.15
C ALA A 328 -44.89 -44.31 -36.63
N ASN A 329 -44.65 -45.33 -37.46
CA ASN A 329 -44.34 -45.12 -38.88
C ASN A 329 -45.59 -44.77 -39.70
N THR A 330 -45.91 -43.48 -39.79
CA THR A 330 -47.03 -42.91 -40.57
C THR A 330 -46.52 -41.82 -41.54
N ARG A 331 -47.42 -41.02 -42.13
CA ARG A 331 -47.03 -39.97 -43.11
C ARG A 331 -46.64 -38.62 -42.49
N SER A 332 -46.96 -38.36 -41.22
CA SER A 332 -46.60 -37.13 -40.52
C SER A 332 -46.70 -37.35 -39.01
N GLN A 333 -45.59 -37.24 -38.29
CA GLN A 333 -45.56 -37.34 -36.82
C GLN A 333 -44.97 -36.10 -36.19
N ARG A 334 -45.53 -35.68 -35.04
CA ARG A 334 -45.09 -34.47 -34.33
C ARG A 334 -45.37 -34.54 -32.84
N LEU A 335 -44.39 -34.13 -32.05
CA LEU A 335 -44.52 -33.87 -30.62
C LEU A 335 -44.01 -32.46 -30.33
N GLU A 336 -44.84 -31.67 -29.68
CA GLU A 336 -44.51 -30.30 -29.28
C GLU A 336 -44.88 -30.08 -27.82
N ILE A 337 -43.87 -29.82 -27.00
CA ILE A 337 -44.00 -29.55 -25.57
C ILE A 337 -43.37 -28.19 -25.28
N SER A 338 -44.14 -27.32 -24.64
CA SER A 338 -43.65 -26.04 -24.13
C SER A 338 -43.53 -26.08 -22.61
N ALA A 339 -42.38 -25.67 -22.10
CA ALA A 339 -42.21 -25.29 -20.71
C ALA A 339 -42.48 -23.78 -20.59
N GLU A 340 -43.55 -23.39 -19.93
CA GLU A 340 -44.01 -22.01 -19.78
C GLU A 340 -43.95 -21.54 -18.33
N ASN A 341 -44.08 -20.22 -18.12
CA ASN A 341 -44.03 -19.59 -16.80
C ASN A 341 -42.80 -20.04 -16.01
N ILE A 342 -41.66 -20.13 -16.71
CA ILE A 342 -40.40 -20.57 -16.13
C ILE A 342 -39.97 -19.54 -15.08
N VAL A 343 -39.64 -20.04 -13.90
CA VAL A 343 -39.00 -19.28 -12.82
C VAL A 343 -37.84 -20.12 -12.32
N CYS A 344 -36.63 -19.69 -12.64
CA CYS A 344 -35.39 -20.37 -12.29
C CYS A 344 -34.50 -19.41 -11.50
N SER A 345 -33.89 -19.94 -10.44
CA SER A 345 -32.74 -19.35 -9.75
C SER A 345 -31.64 -20.41 -9.73
N LEU A 346 -30.46 -20.05 -10.22
CA LEU A 346 -29.28 -20.92 -10.23
C LEU A 346 -28.10 -20.17 -9.62
N ASP A 347 -27.55 -20.71 -8.55
CA ASP A 347 -26.32 -20.23 -7.92
C ASP A 347 -25.19 -21.24 -8.16
N VAL A 348 -24.01 -20.72 -8.52
CA VAL A 348 -22.75 -21.49 -8.65
C VAL A 348 -21.75 -20.88 -7.69
N ASP A 349 -21.44 -21.61 -6.62
CA ASP A 349 -20.50 -21.20 -5.59
C ASP A 349 -19.21 -22.05 -5.65
N GLU A 350 -18.04 -21.42 -5.47
CA GLU A 350 -16.73 -22.09 -5.40
C GLU A 350 -15.90 -21.51 -4.25
N GLU A 351 -15.37 -22.38 -3.39
CA GLU A 351 -14.29 -22.03 -2.47
C GLU A 351 -12.94 -22.22 -3.18
N SER A 352 -12.50 -21.17 -3.86
CA SER A 352 -11.38 -21.22 -4.78
C SER A 352 -10.03 -21.06 -4.07
N PHE A 353 -9.12 -22.00 -4.26
CA PHE A 353 -7.76 -21.98 -3.71
C PHE A 353 -6.75 -22.33 -4.79
N GLU A 354 -5.58 -21.69 -4.74
CA GLU A 354 -4.48 -21.94 -5.66
C GLU A 354 -3.22 -22.24 -4.86
N GLU A 355 -2.47 -23.27 -5.28
CA GLU A 355 -1.28 -23.75 -4.58
C GLU A 355 -0.21 -22.66 -4.46
N LYS A 356 0.65 -22.79 -3.45
CA LYS A 356 1.67 -21.78 -3.16
C LYS A 356 2.58 -21.50 -4.36
N SER A 357 3.04 -20.26 -4.47
CA SER A 357 4.05 -19.85 -5.46
C SER A 357 5.17 -19.05 -4.79
N THR A 358 6.21 -18.70 -5.54
CA THR A 358 7.30 -17.85 -5.06
C THR A 358 7.33 -16.52 -5.80
N THR A 359 7.74 -15.46 -5.11
CA THR A 359 7.97 -14.13 -5.67
C THR A 359 9.27 -13.52 -5.17
N LYS A 360 9.77 -12.51 -5.88
CA LYS A 360 10.85 -11.63 -5.42
C LYS A 360 10.27 -10.49 -4.59
N ALA A 361 11.05 -10.00 -3.63
CA ALA A 361 10.73 -8.80 -2.87
C ALA A 361 11.99 -8.04 -2.46
N ILE A 362 11.83 -6.75 -2.11
CA ILE A 362 12.89 -5.88 -1.60
C ILE A 362 12.55 -5.55 -0.15
N LEU A 363 13.47 -5.81 0.77
CA LEU A 363 13.31 -5.43 2.18
C LEU A 363 13.36 -3.90 2.33
N ALA A 364 12.63 -3.37 3.31
CA ALA A 364 12.42 -1.93 3.46
C ALA A 364 13.71 -1.12 3.68
N HIS A 365 14.70 -1.73 4.35
CA HIS A 365 16.00 -1.10 4.55
C HIS A 365 16.72 -0.89 3.21
N GLU A 366 16.82 -1.94 2.40
CA GLU A 366 17.46 -1.93 1.09
C GLU A 366 16.75 -0.99 0.12
N LEU A 367 15.40 -0.96 0.12
CA LEU A 367 14.65 -0.03 -0.73
C LEU A 367 14.93 1.42 -0.34
N ALA A 368 14.95 1.74 0.96
CA ALA A 368 15.23 3.08 1.43
C ALA A 368 16.67 3.52 1.09
N ASP A 369 17.67 2.68 1.34
CA ASP A 369 19.07 2.96 0.98
C ASP A 369 19.24 3.14 -0.53
N ARG A 370 18.54 2.31 -1.32
CA ARG A 370 18.55 2.40 -2.78
C ARG A 370 17.99 3.73 -3.27
N LEU A 371 16.81 4.13 -2.79
CA LEU A 371 16.16 5.38 -3.17
C LEU A 371 16.99 6.61 -2.74
N VAL A 372 17.55 6.59 -1.52
CA VAL A 372 18.46 7.67 -1.05
C VAL A 372 19.71 7.74 -1.93
N THR A 373 20.32 6.59 -2.24
CA THR A 373 21.54 6.56 -3.08
C THR A 373 21.26 7.05 -4.50
N ILE A 374 20.15 6.63 -5.11
CA ILE A 374 19.75 7.08 -6.47
C ILE A 374 19.51 8.59 -6.49
N ALA A 375 18.79 9.12 -5.50
CA ALA A 375 18.45 10.54 -5.42
C ALA A 375 19.67 11.43 -5.16
N THR A 376 20.51 11.05 -4.19
CA THR A 376 21.56 11.92 -3.63
C THR A 376 22.96 11.63 -4.16
N ASN A 377 23.14 10.55 -4.92
CA ASN A 377 24.44 10.07 -5.38
C ASN A 377 25.42 9.67 -4.25
N LYS A 378 24.93 9.56 -3.00
CA LYS A 378 25.74 9.24 -1.81
C LYS A 378 25.44 7.82 -1.35
N GLN A 379 26.45 6.94 -1.41
CA GLN A 379 26.35 5.58 -0.92
C GLN A 379 26.46 5.53 0.62
N GLY A 380 25.67 4.64 1.25
CA GLY A 380 25.67 4.46 2.71
C GLY A 380 25.15 5.68 3.47
N ALA A 381 24.34 6.50 2.81
CA ALA A 381 23.72 7.70 3.39
C ALA A 381 22.37 7.40 4.07
N PHE A 382 22.00 6.13 4.27
CA PHE A 382 20.78 5.72 4.95
C PHE A 382 21.06 4.99 6.28
N TYR A 383 20.24 5.25 7.28
CA TYR A 383 20.28 4.58 8.58
C TYR A 383 18.88 4.44 9.18
N SER A 384 18.59 3.28 9.79
CA SER A 384 17.32 3.05 10.48
C SER A 384 17.46 1.92 11.48
N ASP A 385 17.27 2.18 12.77
CA ASP A 385 17.14 1.12 13.77
C ASP A 385 15.83 0.33 13.57
N TYR A 386 14.76 0.99 13.10
CA TYR A 386 13.47 0.37 12.88
C TYR A 386 13.49 -0.71 11.77
N PHE A 387 14.14 -0.43 10.64
CA PHE A 387 14.33 -1.38 9.53
C PHE A 387 15.65 -2.16 9.62
N GLY A 388 16.55 -1.76 10.50
CA GLY A 388 17.89 -2.33 10.65
C GLY A 388 17.88 -3.80 11.06
N ARG A 389 18.90 -4.53 10.62
CA ARG A 389 19.05 -5.96 10.88
C ARG A 389 20.46 -6.32 11.34
N LYS A 390 20.57 -7.43 12.10
CA LYS A 390 21.86 -7.92 12.61
C LYS A 390 22.85 -8.25 11.50
N ASP A 391 22.39 -8.77 10.38
CA ASP A 391 23.22 -9.06 9.19
C ASP A 391 23.79 -7.78 8.55
N LEU A 392 23.14 -6.64 8.73
CA LEU A 392 23.61 -5.32 8.27
C LEU A 392 24.48 -4.60 9.31
N GLY A 393 24.83 -5.26 10.42
CA GLY A 393 25.66 -4.70 11.49
C GLY A 393 24.89 -3.98 12.60
N TYR A 394 23.56 -4.04 12.63
CA TYR A 394 22.76 -3.50 13.74
C TYR A 394 22.82 -4.42 14.97
N PRO A 395 22.73 -3.89 16.20
CA PRO A 395 22.83 -4.72 17.41
C PRO A 395 21.65 -5.69 17.56
N VAL A 396 20.47 -5.31 17.08
CA VAL A 396 19.23 -6.10 17.10
C VAL A 396 18.48 -5.91 15.79
N ASN A 397 17.62 -6.88 15.46
CA ASN A 397 16.66 -6.67 14.37
C ASN A 397 15.58 -5.69 14.85
N GLY A 398 15.35 -4.65 14.06
CA GLY A 398 14.30 -3.68 14.29
C GLY A 398 12.90 -4.28 14.16
N LYS A 399 11.89 -3.58 14.67
CA LYS A 399 10.48 -4.03 14.62
C LYS A 399 9.96 -4.21 13.19
N GLY A 400 10.49 -3.41 12.25
CA GLY A 400 10.17 -3.47 10.83
C GLY A 400 11.22 -4.19 9.98
N ALA A 401 12.17 -4.92 10.59
CA ALA A 401 13.30 -5.55 9.90
C ALA A 401 12.91 -6.43 8.69
N TYR A 402 11.72 -7.03 8.73
CA TYR A 402 11.21 -7.94 7.71
C TYR A 402 9.95 -7.40 7.01
N VAL A 403 9.75 -6.08 7.02
CA VAL A 403 8.83 -5.43 6.08
C VAL A 403 9.50 -5.42 4.72
N ALA A 404 8.79 -5.89 3.70
CA ALA A 404 9.27 -5.91 2.31
C ALA A 404 8.23 -5.38 1.34
N PHE A 405 8.66 -5.19 0.10
CA PHE A 405 7.84 -4.70 -1.01
C PHE A 405 8.00 -5.63 -2.20
N THR A 406 6.88 -5.99 -2.82
CA THR A 406 6.85 -6.66 -4.13
C THR A 406 5.94 -5.89 -5.09
N HIS A 407 5.83 -6.31 -6.34
CA HIS A 407 4.90 -5.74 -7.31
C HIS A 407 4.26 -6.83 -8.17
N GLY A 408 3.17 -6.48 -8.86
CA GLY A 408 2.36 -7.43 -9.63
C GLY A 408 3.15 -8.29 -10.61
N PHE A 409 4.07 -7.71 -11.39
CA PHE A 409 4.92 -8.50 -12.31
C PHE A 409 5.71 -9.60 -11.59
N TRP A 410 6.35 -9.31 -10.44
CA TRP A 410 7.05 -10.34 -9.66
C TRP A 410 6.10 -11.35 -9.04
N VAL A 411 4.92 -10.93 -8.58
CA VAL A 411 3.89 -11.84 -8.04
C VAL A 411 3.41 -12.81 -9.12
N ARG A 412 3.32 -12.33 -10.37
CA ARG A 412 3.02 -13.10 -11.58
C ARG A 412 4.21 -13.89 -12.15
N GLN A 413 5.37 -13.86 -11.48
CA GLN A 413 6.59 -14.57 -11.89
C GLN A 413 7.21 -14.06 -13.21
N PHE A 414 6.98 -12.80 -13.56
CA PHE A 414 7.81 -12.14 -14.57
C PHE A 414 9.18 -11.82 -13.99
N ASP A 415 10.19 -11.85 -14.87
CA ASP A 415 11.57 -11.57 -14.52
C ASP A 415 12.22 -10.69 -15.59
N LYS A 416 13.23 -9.94 -15.19
CA LYS A 416 14.02 -9.05 -16.06
C LYS A 416 14.75 -9.81 -17.16
N LEU A 417 15.08 -11.07 -16.91
CA LEU A 417 15.79 -11.92 -17.86
C LEU A 417 14.82 -12.87 -18.59
N PRO A 418 15.08 -13.17 -19.88
CA PRO A 418 16.12 -12.59 -20.73
C PRO A 418 15.83 -11.12 -21.09
N LEU A 419 16.88 -10.32 -21.31
CA LEU A 419 16.72 -8.94 -21.76
C LEU A 419 16.13 -8.91 -23.18
N PRO A 420 15.24 -7.95 -23.50
CA PRO A 420 14.75 -7.76 -24.87
C PRO A 420 15.90 -7.60 -25.86
N LYS A 421 15.79 -8.26 -27.01
CA LYS A 421 16.77 -8.18 -28.11
C LYS A 421 16.04 -8.21 -29.44
N GLU A 422 16.42 -7.31 -30.34
CA GLU A 422 15.94 -7.36 -31.72
C GLU A 422 16.53 -8.56 -32.47
N GLU A 423 15.81 -8.99 -33.51
CA GLU A 423 16.25 -10.07 -34.38
C GLU A 423 17.55 -9.70 -35.11
N THR A 424 18.51 -10.62 -35.12
CA THR A 424 19.71 -10.54 -35.94
C THR A 424 19.81 -11.77 -36.83
N SER A 425 20.69 -11.74 -37.84
CA SER A 425 20.93 -12.88 -38.72
C SER A 425 21.39 -14.16 -37.99
N THR A 426 21.78 -14.05 -36.71
CA THR A 426 22.30 -15.15 -35.89
C THR A 426 21.52 -15.37 -34.60
N SER A 427 20.46 -14.60 -34.31
CA SER A 427 19.68 -14.74 -33.07
C SER A 427 18.22 -14.28 -33.23
N PRO A 428 17.23 -15.05 -32.74
CA PRO A 428 15.83 -14.69 -32.81
C PRO A 428 15.51 -13.49 -31.90
N LYS A 429 14.42 -12.77 -32.24
CA LYS A 429 13.89 -11.70 -31.38
C LYS A 429 13.53 -12.22 -29.99
N VAL A 430 13.97 -11.53 -28.95
CA VAL A 430 13.56 -11.77 -27.57
C VAL A 430 12.63 -10.64 -27.15
N THR A 431 11.39 -10.98 -26.85
CA THR A 431 10.41 -10.04 -26.28
C THR A 431 10.29 -10.34 -24.78
N ASN A 432 10.47 -9.31 -23.95
CA ASN A 432 10.22 -9.41 -22.50
C ASN A 432 9.43 -8.17 -22.07
N LEU A 433 8.23 -8.39 -21.53
CA LEU A 433 7.29 -7.34 -21.14
C LEU A 433 7.44 -6.92 -19.66
N PHE A 434 8.41 -7.50 -18.94
CA PHE A 434 8.70 -7.14 -17.56
C PHE A 434 9.05 -5.65 -17.42
N LYS A 435 8.40 -4.99 -16.47
CA LYS A 435 8.75 -3.63 -16.02
C LYS A 435 9.29 -3.70 -14.59
N PRO A 436 10.39 -3.01 -14.26
CA PRO A 436 10.91 -3.00 -12.90
C PRO A 436 9.99 -2.31 -11.89
N VAL A 437 10.20 -2.62 -10.61
CA VAL A 437 9.61 -1.85 -9.50
C VAL A 437 10.00 -0.39 -9.67
N THR A 438 9.00 0.48 -9.72
CA THR A 438 9.16 1.89 -10.06
C THR A 438 8.46 2.74 -9.01
N THR A 439 9.22 3.55 -8.27
CA THR A 439 8.68 4.35 -7.16
C THR A 439 9.57 5.54 -6.78
N SER A 440 9.13 6.36 -5.82
CA SER A 440 9.83 7.54 -5.32
C SER A 440 10.13 7.41 -3.81
N PHE A 441 11.09 8.19 -3.32
CA PHE A 441 11.35 8.27 -1.88
C PHE A 441 10.16 8.87 -1.12
N SER A 442 9.41 9.78 -1.75
CA SER A 442 8.19 10.37 -1.22
C SER A 442 7.08 9.34 -1.02
N ASP A 443 6.82 8.47 -2.00
CA ASP A 443 5.79 7.44 -1.89
C ASP A 443 6.17 6.37 -0.84
N PHE A 444 7.45 6.01 -0.79
CA PHE A 444 7.99 5.11 0.24
C PHE A 444 7.79 5.67 1.64
N THR A 445 8.16 6.92 1.86
CA THR A 445 8.08 7.56 3.18
C THR A 445 6.64 7.86 3.58
N THR A 446 5.80 8.31 2.65
CA THR A 446 4.35 8.48 2.86
C THR A 446 3.70 7.17 3.28
N SER A 447 4.00 6.08 2.57
CA SER A 447 3.43 4.76 2.85
C SER A 447 3.91 4.20 4.19
N THR A 448 5.21 4.26 4.46
CA THR A 448 5.76 3.75 5.73
C THR A 448 5.39 4.62 6.93
N LYS A 449 5.21 5.94 6.75
CA LYS A 449 4.61 6.84 7.75
C LYS A 449 3.17 6.46 8.05
N ALA A 450 2.34 6.33 7.02
CA ALA A 450 0.91 6.05 7.15
C ALA A 450 0.63 4.71 7.82
N VAL A 451 1.43 3.70 7.50
CA VAL A 451 1.28 2.37 8.08
C VAL A 451 1.96 2.35 9.46
N PHE A 452 3.27 2.62 9.54
CA PHE A 452 4.07 2.30 10.74
C PHE A 452 4.34 3.48 11.68
N ASN A 453 3.72 4.65 11.49
CA ASN A 453 3.97 5.85 12.30
C ASN A 453 5.45 6.25 12.31
N LEU A 454 6.11 6.27 11.14
CA LEU A 454 7.53 6.65 11.02
C LEU A 454 7.72 8.14 10.69
N GLY A 455 8.88 8.68 11.09
CA GLY A 455 9.37 10.00 10.71
C GLY A 455 10.77 9.93 10.09
N ILE A 456 11.22 11.06 9.57
CA ILE A 456 12.51 11.22 8.90
C ILE A 456 13.29 12.37 9.55
N GLY A 457 14.57 12.15 9.79
CA GLY A 457 15.52 13.21 10.12
C GLY A 457 16.80 13.08 9.31
N ILE A 458 17.63 14.12 9.37
CA ILE A 458 19.00 14.05 8.87
C ILE A 458 19.91 14.19 10.07
N GLU A 459 20.88 13.28 10.15
CA GLU A 459 21.88 13.29 11.19
C GLU A 459 23.25 13.51 10.56
N ASN A 460 24.08 14.30 11.23
CA ASN A 460 25.47 14.46 10.87
C ASN A 460 26.34 13.67 11.87
N ILE A 461 27.06 12.66 11.38
CA ILE A 461 27.99 11.87 12.20
C ILE A 461 29.41 12.09 11.66
N GLY A 462 30.18 12.91 12.39
CA GLY A 462 31.46 13.39 11.90
C GLY A 462 31.26 14.37 10.75
N ASN A 463 31.84 14.07 9.59
CA ASN A 463 31.69 14.86 8.35
C ASN A 463 30.76 14.17 7.33
N LYS A 464 29.87 13.28 7.77
CA LYS A 464 28.94 12.55 6.90
C LYS A 464 27.51 12.73 7.36
N GLU A 465 26.70 13.29 6.48
CA GLU A 465 25.26 13.35 6.62
C GLU A 465 24.63 12.01 6.24
N ARG A 466 23.55 11.65 6.93
CA ARG A 466 22.73 10.49 6.60
C ARG A 466 21.26 10.77 6.86
N VAL A 467 20.41 10.20 6.01
CA VAL A 467 18.96 10.11 6.20
C VAL A 467 18.69 9.06 7.28
N ARG A 468 17.90 9.44 8.27
CA ARG A 468 17.45 8.56 9.35
C ARG A 468 15.94 8.40 9.34
N ILE A 469 15.47 7.16 9.27
CA ILE A 469 14.04 6.82 9.38
C ILE A 469 13.80 6.01 10.65
N GLU A 470 12.90 6.48 11.52
CA GLU A 470 12.59 5.83 12.80
C GLU A 470 11.10 5.98 13.13
N GLU A 471 10.62 5.26 14.16
CA GLU A 471 9.31 5.55 14.77
C GLU A 471 9.21 7.05 15.08
N LEU A 472 8.08 7.68 14.79
CA LEU A 472 7.86 9.11 15.01
C LEU A 472 8.17 9.53 16.46
N SER A 473 7.88 8.61 17.37
CA SER A 473 8.22 8.61 18.79
C SER A 473 9.71 8.89 19.10
N TYR A 474 10.63 8.54 18.20
CA TYR A 474 12.06 8.86 18.30
C TYR A 474 12.32 10.37 18.26
N PHE A 475 11.60 11.09 17.40
CA PHE A 475 11.72 12.53 17.21
C PHE A 475 11.02 13.35 18.32
N TYR A 476 10.21 12.68 19.13
CA TYR A 476 9.50 13.22 20.31
C TYR A 476 9.90 12.42 21.55
N ASN A 477 11.20 12.44 21.86
CA ASN A 477 11.80 11.66 22.92
C ASN A 477 11.51 12.28 24.31
N LYS A 478 11.01 11.47 25.25
CA LYS A 478 10.57 11.95 26.58
C LYS A 478 11.72 12.26 27.55
N ASN A 479 12.98 12.06 27.15
CA ASN A 479 14.13 12.38 27.99
C ASN A 479 14.48 13.87 27.89
N VAL A 480 14.84 14.48 29.01
CA VAL A 480 15.38 15.85 29.04
C VAL A 480 16.79 15.84 28.45
N THR A 481 16.99 16.61 27.40
CA THR A 481 18.24 16.71 26.65
C THR A 481 18.80 18.13 26.64
N ILE A 482 17.95 19.13 26.88
CA ILE A 482 18.33 20.54 26.96
C ILE A 482 17.77 21.10 28.26
N ARG A 483 18.62 21.69 29.10
CA ARG A 483 18.23 22.41 30.32
C ARG A 483 18.62 23.87 30.21
N LEU A 484 17.62 24.74 30.34
CA LEU A 484 17.84 26.18 30.39
C LEU A 484 18.18 26.59 31.84
N PRO A 485 19.31 27.27 32.06
CA PRO A 485 19.81 27.52 33.41
C PRO A 485 19.02 28.58 34.18
N ASN A 486 18.35 29.50 33.50
CA ASN A 486 17.64 30.62 34.12
C ASN A 486 16.15 30.61 33.77
N GLN A 487 15.37 31.38 34.53
CA GLN A 487 13.96 31.62 34.24
C GLN A 487 13.78 32.26 32.87
N VAL A 488 12.84 31.73 32.09
CA VAL A 488 12.52 32.26 30.77
C VAL A 488 11.74 33.57 30.89
N LYS A 489 11.78 34.39 29.82
CA LYS A 489 11.11 35.70 29.78
C LYS A 489 10.09 35.73 28.65
N ASN A 490 9.17 36.69 28.70
CA ASN A 490 8.18 36.93 27.65
C ASN A 490 7.42 35.67 27.22
N VAL A 491 6.91 34.92 28.20
CA VAL A 491 6.16 33.69 27.94
C VAL A 491 4.82 34.03 27.29
N ASP A 492 4.56 33.42 26.14
CA ASP A 492 3.29 33.45 25.43
C ASP A 492 2.79 32.02 25.21
N ARG A 493 1.52 31.77 25.49
CA ARG A 493 0.92 30.43 25.47
C ARG A 493 -0.21 30.40 24.47
N ASN A 494 -0.08 29.55 23.46
CA ASN A 494 -1.01 29.47 22.36
C ASN A 494 -1.57 28.05 22.23
N THR A 495 -2.83 27.95 21.81
CA THR A 495 -3.40 26.65 21.41
C THR A 495 -2.74 26.22 20.10
N ALA A 496 -2.47 24.93 19.92
CA ALA A 496 -1.98 24.35 18.66
C ALA A 496 -3.15 23.76 17.84
N PRO A 497 -3.91 24.56 17.06
CA PRO A 497 -5.11 24.10 16.37
C PRO A 497 -4.84 23.00 15.33
N ASP A 498 -3.63 22.98 14.75
CA ASP A 498 -3.16 21.97 13.79
C ASP A 498 -2.97 20.57 14.42
N LYS A 499 -2.94 20.50 15.76
CA LYS A 499 -2.87 19.26 16.54
C LYS A 499 -4.22 18.79 17.08
N TYR A 500 -5.30 19.50 16.75
CA TYR A 500 -6.67 19.03 16.95
C TYR A 500 -7.24 18.53 15.64
N TYR A 501 -7.91 17.38 15.67
CA TYR A 501 -8.44 16.72 14.48
C TYR A 501 -9.93 16.48 14.67
N SER A 502 -10.76 16.94 13.72
CA SER A 502 -12.20 16.64 13.70
C SER A 502 -12.50 15.30 13.06
N ALA A 503 -11.64 14.85 12.15
CA ALA A 503 -11.73 13.55 11.51
C ALA A 503 -10.35 12.92 11.30
N ILE A 504 -10.34 11.62 11.06
CA ILE A 504 -9.15 10.80 10.80
C ILE A 504 -9.44 9.96 9.57
N GLU A 505 -8.51 9.95 8.62
CA GLU A 505 -8.55 9.12 7.42
C GLU A 505 -7.29 8.25 7.41
N ILE A 506 -7.44 6.94 7.35
CA ILE A 506 -6.33 5.99 7.49
C ILE A 506 -6.48 4.77 6.60
N GLY A 507 -5.36 4.19 6.17
CA GLY A 507 -5.31 2.97 5.36
C GLY A 507 -4.63 3.21 4.02
N TYR A 508 -5.31 2.88 2.93
CA TYR A 508 -4.69 2.70 1.61
C TYR A 508 -5.42 3.49 0.52
N GLU A 509 -4.67 3.97 -0.49
CA GLU A 509 -5.26 4.67 -1.64
C GLU A 509 -6.00 3.71 -2.58
N LYS A 510 -5.50 2.48 -2.71
CA LYS A 510 -6.07 1.40 -3.52
C LYS A 510 -6.33 0.15 -2.66
N GLY A 511 -7.34 -0.64 -3.05
CA GLY A 511 -7.74 -1.89 -2.41
C GLY A 511 -9.26 -1.93 -2.16
N GLY A 512 -9.89 -3.09 -2.31
CA GLY A 512 -11.34 -3.27 -2.08
C GLY A 512 -12.22 -3.15 -3.33
N ASP A 513 -11.75 -2.49 -4.37
CA ASP A 513 -12.48 -2.32 -5.64
C ASP A 513 -12.12 -3.44 -6.61
N TYR A 514 -12.83 -4.57 -6.54
CA TYR A 514 -12.58 -5.74 -7.39
C TYR A 514 -13.83 -6.14 -8.16
N GLU A 515 -13.70 -6.36 -9.46
CA GLU A 515 -14.79 -6.87 -10.31
C GLU A 515 -14.80 -8.41 -10.33
N GLU A 516 -13.66 -9.05 -10.06
CA GLU A 516 -13.47 -10.49 -10.31
C GLU A 516 -13.95 -11.44 -9.20
N ALA A 517 -14.20 -10.97 -7.96
CA ALA A 517 -14.79 -11.77 -6.89
C ALA A 517 -15.32 -10.90 -5.73
N PHE A 518 -15.66 -11.53 -4.60
CA PHE A 518 -16.16 -10.96 -3.33
C PHE A 518 -15.21 -9.92 -2.69
N GLY A 519 -14.89 -8.86 -3.43
CA GLY A 519 -13.95 -7.80 -3.10
C GLY A 519 -14.26 -7.04 -1.82
N LEU A 520 -15.53 -7.10 -1.42
CA LEU A 520 -16.05 -6.60 -0.16
C LEU A 520 -15.48 -7.31 1.08
N ASP A 521 -14.73 -8.41 0.95
CA ASP A 521 -14.04 -9.09 2.07
C ASP A 521 -12.64 -8.53 2.36
N GLU A 522 -12.06 -7.73 1.46
CA GLU A 522 -10.75 -7.11 1.69
C GLU A 522 -10.81 -6.00 2.75
N PHE A 523 -9.88 -6.05 3.70
CA PHE A 523 -9.86 -5.19 4.89
C PHE A 523 -8.75 -4.14 4.86
N ASN A 524 -7.70 -4.33 4.04
CA ASN A 524 -6.62 -3.36 3.88
C ASN A 524 -7.03 -2.26 2.90
N VAL A 525 -7.98 -1.45 3.32
CA VAL A 525 -8.61 -0.39 2.51
C VAL A 525 -8.64 0.94 3.25
N ARG A 526 -9.20 1.99 2.64
CA ARG A 526 -9.41 3.28 3.30
C ARG A 526 -10.52 3.22 4.35
N SER A 527 -10.26 3.77 5.53
CA SER A 527 -11.22 3.90 6.63
C SER A 527 -11.24 5.33 7.21
N ASN A 528 -12.43 5.79 7.59
CA ASN A 528 -12.68 7.12 8.12
C ASN A 528 -13.26 7.06 9.53
N PHE A 529 -12.74 7.90 10.42
CA PHE A 529 -13.22 8.08 11.77
C PHE A 529 -13.50 9.56 12.06
N SER A 530 -14.45 9.85 12.93
CA SER A 530 -14.71 11.18 13.47
C SER A 530 -14.31 11.24 14.93
N THR A 531 -13.78 12.38 15.37
CA THR A 531 -13.48 12.60 16.79
C THR A 531 -14.61 13.38 17.45
N TYR A 532 -14.49 13.62 18.76
CA TYR A 532 -15.40 14.51 19.48
C TYR A 532 -15.19 16.00 19.10
N ILE A 533 -14.07 16.35 18.47
CA ILE A 533 -13.74 17.74 18.14
C ILE A 533 -14.58 18.22 16.95
N SER A 534 -15.35 19.28 17.17
CA SER A 534 -16.28 19.83 16.17
C SER A 534 -16.09 21.33 15.89
N ARG A 535 -15.12 21.98 16.56
CA ARG A 535 -14.90 23.43 16.50
C ARG A 535 -14.02 23.90 15.35
N LEU A 536 -13.31 22.98 14.70
CA LEU A 536 -12.42 23.24 13.57
C LEU A 536 -12.51 22.09 12.56
N LYS A 537 -12.15 22.36 11.31
CA LYS A 537 -12.07 21.35 10.26
C LYS A 537 -10.60 21.03 10.00
N ASN A 538 -10.12 19.93 10.57
CA ASN A 538 -8.77 19.44 10.37
C ASN A 538 -8.81 17.90 10.36
N VAL A 539 -8.28 17.30 9.30
CA VAL A 539 -8.32 15.85 9.09
C VAL A 539 -6.92 15.29 9.27
N TYR A 540 -6.77 14.31 10.16
CA TYR A 540 -5.52 13.56 10.27
C TYR A 540 -5.51 12.47 9.20
N THR A 541 -4.86 12.74 8.07
CA THR A 541 -4.80 11.82 6.92
C THR A 541 -3.50 11.01 6.94
N GLN A 542 -3.62 9.69 6.94
CA GLN A 542 -2.53 8.71 6.90
C GLN A 542 -2.88 7.63 5.87
N ILE A 543 -2.76 7.98 4.59
CA ILE A 543 -3.07 7.12 3.45
C ILE A 543 -1.79 6.69 2.76
N SER A 544 -1.63 5.38 2.60
CA SER A 544 -0.49 4.79 1.92
C SER A 544 -0.68 4.75 0.40
N LYS A 545 0.42 5.01 -0.32
CA LYS A 545 0.53 4.87 -1.79
C LYS A 545 0.70 3.42 -2.24
N TYR A 546 1.36 2.61 -1.41
CA TYR A 546 1.49 1.18 -1.65
C TYR A 546 0.30 0.43 -1.09
N ARG A 547 0.00 -0.71 -1.71
CA ARG A 547 -1.10 -1.59 -1.37
C ARG A 547 -0.72 -2.54 -0.23
N ALA A 548 -1.70 -3.04 0.50
CA ALA A 548 -1.51 -4.16 1.43
C ALA A 548 -2.60 -5.21 1.29
N ASP A 549 -3.50 -5.06 0.32
CA ASP A 549 -4.59 -5.99 0.11
C ASP A 549 -4.10 -7.36 -0.36
N SER A 550 -4.59 -8.39 0.32
CA SER A 550 -4.26 -9.78 0.05
C SER A 550 -4.99 -10.31 -1.19
N TYR A 551 -6.22 -9.82 -1.44
CA TYR A 551 -7.01 -10.24 -2.59
C TYR A 551 -6.44 -9.71 -3.92
N GLY A 552 -6.06 -8.44 -4.02
CA GLY A 552 -5.47 -7.91 -5.26
C GLY A 552 -4.15 -8.58 -5.62
N MET A 553 -3.31 -8.86 -4.61
CA MET A 553 -2.09 -9.63 -4.83
C MET A 553 -2.40 -11.07 -5.28
N GLU A 554 -3.41 -11.73 -4.71
CA GLU A 554 -3.83 -13.06 -5.14
C GLU A 554 -4.39 -13.05 -6.58
N PHE A 555 -5.19 -12.05 -6.97
CA PHE A 555 -5.68 -11.94 -8.34
C PHE A 555 -4.54 -11.79 -9.34
N ALA A 556 -3.51 -10.99 -9.01
CA ALA A 556 -2.28 -10.95 -9.79
C ALA A 556 -1.63 -12.34 -9.85
N ARG A 557 -1.44 -12.99 -8.69
CA ARG A 557 -0.77 -14.30 -8.57
C ARG A 557 -1.44 -15.41 -9.40
N ARG A 558 -2.75 -15.35 -9.54
CA ARG A 558 -3.58 -16.30 -10.32
C ARG A 558 -3.44 -16.13 -11.84
N LYS A 559 -2.74 -15.08 -12.31
CA LYS A 559 -2.39 -14.88 -13.71
C LYS A 559 -0.88 -15.03 -13.94
N PRO A 560 -0.26 -16.18 -13.62
CA PRO A 560 1.19 -16.33 -13.75
C PRO A 560 1.62 -16.23 -15.21
N LYS A 561 2.84 -15.73 -15.43
CA LYS A 561 3.47 -15.61 -16.76
C LYS A 561 3.38 -16.89 -17.58
N SER A 562 3.58 -18.05 -16.94
CA SER A 562 3.58 -19.36 -17.62
C SER A 562 2.27 -19.68 -18.36
N LEU A 563 1.15 -19.07 -17.96
CA LEU A 563 -0.17 -19.25 -18.56
C LEU A 563 -0.68 -17.97 -19.25
N ASN A 564 -0.23 -16.80 -18.79
CA ASN A 564 -0.78 -15.50 -19.17
C ASN A 564 0.33 -14.49 -19.51
N GLU A 565 1.30 -14.88 -20.35
CA GLU A 565 2.49 -14.05 -20.65
C GLU A 565 2.18 -12.78 -21.45
N THR A 566 1.07 -12.76 -22.20
CA THR A 566 0.65 -11.66 -23.07
C THR A 566 -0.49 -10.82 -22.48
N GLU A 567 -1.05 -11.23 -21.35
CA GLU A 567 -2.16 -10.52 -20.71
C GLU A 567 -1.66 -9.44 -19.75
N ASP A 568 -2.28 -8.27 -19.81
CA ASP A 568 -2.09 -7.21 -18.85
C ASP A 568 -2.90 -7.48 -17.57
N SER A 569 -2.38 -7.07 -16.42
CA SER A 569 -3.13 -7.03 -15.17
C SER A 569 -3.12 -5.61 -14.62
N SER A 570 -4.28 -5.14 -14.17
CA SER A 570 -4.40 -3.86 -13.46
C SER A 570 -3.52 -3.76 -12.21
N TYR A 571 -2.96 -4.88 -11.74
CA TYR A 571 -2.09 -5.00 -10.58
C TYR A 571 -0.60 -5.03 -10.91
N ASP A 572 -0.20 -5.08 -12.18
CA ASP A 572 1.18 -5.38 -12.60
C ASP A 572 2.23 -4.42 -12.04
N GLU A 573 1.92 -3.13 -12.06
CA GLU A 573 2.80 -2.05 -11.60
C GLU A 573 2.54 -1.65 -10.14
N ASP A 574 1.49 -2.19 -9.52
CA ASP A 574 1.18 -1.87 -8.13
C ASP A 574 2.18 -2.49 -7.16
N ILE A 575 2.60 -1.72 -6.18
CA ILE A 575 3.53 -2.14 -5.13
C ILE A 575 2.75 -2.60 -3.91
N PHE A 576 3.06 -3.79 -3.40
CA PHE A 576 2.42 -4.41 -2.25
C PHE A 576 3.38 -4.50 -1.06
N PHE A 577 2.90 -4.11 0.12
CA PHE A 577 3.54 -4.41 1.39
C PHE A 577 3.48 -5.91 1.69
N LEU A 578 4.60 -6.43 2.20
CA LEU A 578 4.70 -7.76 2.76
C LEU A 578 5.17 -7.66 4.21
N ASP A 579 4.38 -8.20 5.13
CA ASP A 579 4.79 -8.38 6.54
C ASP A 579 5.33 -9.80 6.70
N LEU A 580 6.65 -9.94 6.76
CA LEU A 580 7.32 -11.24 6.61
C LEU A 580 7.86 -11.79 7.94
N LYS A 581 8.07 -13.11 7.93
CA LYS A 581 8.89 -13.85 8.88
C LYS A 581 9.91 -14.72 8.15
N LYS A 582 11.05 -14.94 8.77
CA LYS A 582 12.10 -15.81 8.24
C LYS A 582 11.72 -17.27 8.50
N THR A 583 11.69 -18.12 7.47
CA THR A 583 11.36 -19.54 7.60
C THR A 583 12.60 -20.43 7.57
N SER A 584 13.59 -20.09 6.74
CA SER A 584 14.88 -20.75 6.64
C SER A 584 16.00 -19.71 6.41
N SER A 585 17.23 -20.12 6.12
CA SER A 585 18.35 -19.19 5.92
C SER A 585 18.09 -18.15 4.81
N ASN A 586 17.42 -18.56 3.72
CA ASN A 586 17.25 -17.75 2.50
C ASN A 586 15.80 -17.59 2.01
N THR A 587 14.80 -18.05 2.78
CA THR A 587 13.39 -17.97 2.38
C THR A 587 12.56 -17.25 3.43
N PHE A 588 11.61 -16.45 2.96
CA PHE A 588 10.66 -15.71 3.78
C PHE A 588 9.24 -16.17 3.48
N SER A 589 8.35 -16.05 4.46
CA SER A 589 6.91 -16.25 4.29
C SER A 589 6.16 -15.08 4.90
N GLN A 590 4.94 -14.85 4.43
CA GLN A 590 4.06 -13.85 5.03
C GLN A 590 3.62 -14.30 6.44
N ARG A 591 3.49 -13.33 7.34
CA ARG A 591 2.90 -13.55 8.66
C ARG A 591 1.42 -13.90 8.54
N LYS A 592 0.99 -14.87 9.35
CA LYS A 592 -0.41 -15.27 9.52
C LYS A 592 -0.89 -14.89 10.91
N TRP A 593 -2.18 -15.08 11.16
CA TRP A 593 -2.75 -14.68 12.45
C TRP A 593 -2.07 -15.38 13.64
N GLN A 594 -1.65 -16.63 13.48
CA GLN A 594 -0.99 -17.43 14.51
C GLN A 594 0.34 -16.83 14.99
N ASP A 595 0.95 -15.93 14.21
CA ASP A 595 2.24 -15.32 14.54
C ASP A 595 2.11 -14.10 15.47
N ASP A 596 0.93 -13.47 15.55
CA ASP A 596 0.76 -12.16 16.21
C ASP A 596 -0.52 -12.04 17.06
N PHE A 597 -1.56 -12.82 16.75
CA PHE A 597 -2.90 -12.70 17.32
C PHE A 597 -3.25 -13.90 18.23
N GLU A 598 -3.99 -13.63 19.30
CA GLU A 598 -4.37 -14.65 20.29
C GLU A 598 -5.35 -15.70 19.77
N LYS A 599 -6.17 -15.32 18.78
CA LYS A 599 -7.21 -16.16 18.19
C LYS A 599 -7.37 -15.82 16.71
N ALA A 600 -7.93 -16.76 15.96
CA ALA A 600 -8.30 -16.55 14.57
C ALA A 600 -9.18 -15.28 14.43
N PRO A 601 -8.83 -14.36 13.51
CA PRO A 601 -9.67 -13.21 13.19
C PRO A 601 -11.08 -13.64 12.78
N THR A 602 -12.05 -12.76 12.99
CA THR A 602 -13.45 -13.00 12.57
C THR A 602 -13.92 -11.89 11.64
N GLY A 603 -15.03 -12.09 10.94
CA GLY A 603 -15.57 -11.10 9.99
C GLY A 603 -14.87 -11.06 8.63
N ILE A 604 -14.10 -12.11 8.31
CA ILE A 604 -13.51 -12.38 7.00
C ILE A 604 -13.80 -13.82 6.58
N PHE A 605 -13.81 -14.11 5.28
CA PHE A 605 -14.16 -15.44 4.74
C PHE A 605 -13.17 -16.53 5.16
N SER A 606 -11.87 -16.28 5.03
CA SER A 606 -10.82 -17.28 5.32
C SER A 606 -9.72 -16.70 6.20
N PRO A 607 -9.86 -16.72 7.54
CA PRO A 607 -8.82 -16.25 8.45
C PRO A 607 -7.49 -17.01 8.29
N GLU A 608 -7.54 -18.30 7.99
CA GLU A 608 -6.36 -19.17 7.92
C GLU A 608 -5.41 -18.86 6.75
N THR A 609 -5.94 -18.24 5.69
CA THR A 609 -5.15 -17.81 4.53
C THR A 609 -5.05 -16.29 4.45
N ALA A 610 -5.36 -15.56 5.52
CA ALA A 610 -5.25 -14.10 5.54
C ALA A 610 -3.82 -13.68 5.89
N THR A 611 -3.32 -12.69 5.15
CA THR A 611 -2.01 -12.05 5.39
C THR A 611 -2.20 -10.55 5.55
N GLY A 612 -1.17 -9.82 5.99
CA GLY A 612 -1.26 -8.37 6.15
C GLY A 612 -2.20 -7.90 7.28
N LEU A 613 -2.62 -8.80 8.18
CA LEU A 613 -3.58 -8.48 9.26
C LEU A 613 -3.08 -7.38 10.20
N ARG A 614 -1.77 -7.33 10.48
CA ARG A 614 -1.14 -6.26 11.28
C ARG A 614 -1.17 -4.90 10.60
N LEU A 615 -1.29 -4.89 9.27
CA LEU A 615 -1.28 -3.70 8.45
C LEU A 615 -2.68 -3.07 8.32
N SER A 616 -3.72 -3.75 8.83
CA SER A 616 -5.10 -3.29 8.72
C SER A 616 -5.33 -1.88 9.26
N PRO A 617 -6.32 -1.14 8.72
CA PRO A 617 -6.52 0.28 9.05
C PRO A 617 -6.69 0.53 10.54
N VAL A 618 -7.43 -0.32 11.28
CA VAL A 618 -7.55 -0.16 12.74
C VAL A 618 -6.22 -0.40 13.46
N ASN A 619 -5.41 -1.37 13.02
CA ASN A 619 -4.10 -1.63 13.61
C ASN A 619 -3.10 -0.50 13.29
N SER A 620 -3.23 0.13 12.12
CA SER A 620 -2.51 1.36 11.77
C SER A 620 -2.99 2.54 12.64
N LEU A 621 -4.30 2.70 12.86
CA LEU A 621 -4.87 3.74 13.73
C LEU A 621 -4.32 3.67 15.15
N LEU A 622 -4.28 2.47 15.73
CA LEU A 622 -3.76 2.26 17.08
C LEU A 622 -2.26 2.56 17.18
N ARG A 623 -1.46 2.27 16.13
CA ARG A 623 -0.04 2.66 16.06
C ARG A 623 0.14 4.18 16.06
N HIS A 624 -0.80 4.92 15.49
CA HIS A 624 -0.84 6.39 15.52
C HIS A 624 -1.48 6.94 16.81
N GLY A 625 -1.89 6.07 17.72
CA GLY A 625 -2.72 6.40 18.88
C GLY A 625 -2.14 7.49 19.77
N TRP A 626 -0.82 7.51 20.03
CA TRP A 626 -0.19 8.53 20.88
C TRP A 626 -0.23 9.94 20.28
N TRP A 627 -0.28 10.05 18.95
CA TRP A 627 -0.39 11.32 18.27
C TRP A 627 -1.84 11.80 18.27
N ILE A 628 -2.75 10.89 17.93
CA ILE A 628 -4.19 11.16 17.88
C ILE A 628 -4.74 11.50 19.27
N SER A 629 -4.28 10.79 20.31
CA SER A 629 -4.74 10.98 21.68
C SER A 629 -4.44 12.38 22.21
N ALA A 630 -3.43 13.08 21.68
CA ALA A 630 -3.16 14.48 22.02
C ALA A 630 -4.35 15.40 21.69
N SER A 631 -5.00 15.19 20.54
CA SER A 631 -6.19 15.95 20.12
C SER A 631 -7.41 15.71 21.02
N VAL A 632 -7.48 14.57 21.71
CA VAL A 632 -8.66 14.14 22.47
C VAL A 632 -8.39 13.91 23.96
N ILE A 633 -7.24 14.40 24.44
CA ILE A 633 -6.73 14.14 25.79
C ILE A 633 -7.71 14.54 26.91
N LYS A 634 -8.50 15.59 26.71
CA LYS A 634 -9.52 16.07 27.66
C LYS A 634 -10.84 15.31 27.59
N TYR A 635 -10.97 14.36 26.66
CA TYR A 635 -12.21 13.65 26.33
C TYR A 635 -12.01 12.13 26.42
N ALA A 636 -11.35 11.66 27.48
CA ALA A 636 -10.91 10.26 27.62
C ALA A 636 -12.05 9.23 27.51
N THR A 637 -13.27 9.57 27.96
CA THR A 637 -14.45 8.70 27.91
C THR A 637 -15.19 8.74 26.56
N ASN A 638 -14.92 9.76 25.72
CA ASN A 638 -15.43 9.82 24.37
C ASN A 638 -14.71 8.81 23.48
N LYS A 639 -15.21 8.65 22.26
CA LYS A 639 -14.70 7.66 21.31
C LYS A 639 -14.30 8.32 20.00
N LEU A 640 -13.32 7.73 19.33
CA LEU A 640 -13.20 7.82 17.88
C LEU A 640 -14.37 7.03 17.29
N LYS A 641 -15.22 7.71 16.55
CA LYS A 641 -16.44 7.15 15.94
C LYS A 641 -16.12 6.67 14.54
N PHE A 642 -16.39 5.41 14.24
CA PHE A 642 -16.28 4.93 12.86
C PHE A 642 -17.28 5.67 11.96
N GLY A 643 -16.80 6.17 10.83
CA GLY A 643 -17.61 6.86 9.82
C GLY A 643 -17.94 5.94 8.65
N SER A 644 -16.93 5.55 7.89
CA SER A 644 -17.07 4.72 6.69
C SER A 644 -15.77 3.99 6.36
N SER A 645 -15.87 2.97 5.49
CA SER A 645 -14.74 2.25 4.91
C SER A 645 -15.10 1.89 3.46
N ALA A 646 -14.09 1.73 2.61
CA ALA A 646 -14.30 1.41 1.20
C ALA A 646 -14.80 -0.04 0.97
N ALA A 647 -14.40 -0.99 1.82
CA ALA A 647 -14.75 -2.40 1.69
C ALA A 647 -15.02 -3.06 3.06
N ASN A 648 -14.30 -4.15 3.41
CA ASN A 648 -14.62 -4.94 4.59
C ASN A 648 -14.37 -4.14 5.88
N ARG A 649 -15.46 -3.92 6.60
CA ARG A 649 -15.49 -3.23 7.89
C ARG A 649 -15.76 -4.17 9.08
N GLN A 650 -15.91 -5.47 8.82
CA GLN A 650 -16.29 -6.46 9.83
C GLN A 650 -15.11 -7.22 10.42
N LEU A 651 -13.91 -7.11 9.83
CA LEU A 651 -12.71 -7.75 10.37
C LEU A 651 -12.53 -7.37 11.84
N ARG A 652 -12.36 -8.38 12.69
CA ARG A 652 -11.99 -8.25 14.10
C ARG A 652 -10.66 -8.92 14.35
N THR A 653 -9.75 -8.19 14.99
CA THR A 653 -8.44 -8.69 15.36
C THR A 653 -8.15 -8.45 16.83
N LYS A 654 -7.44 -9.39 17.46
CA LYS A 654 -6.99 -9.28 18.85
C LYS A 654 -5.48 -9.57 18.92
N LEU A 655 -4.67 -8.51 18.86
CA LEU A 655 -3.23 -8.62 19.03
C LEU A 655 -2.91 -9.19 20.42
N SER A 656 -1.83 -9.96 20.51
CA SER A 656 -1.43 -10.59 21.76
C SER A 656 -1.21 -9.60 22.89
N GLY A 657 -1.92 -9.79 24.00
CA GLY A 657 -1.90 -8.90 25.17
C GLY A 657 -2.62 -7.56 24.98
N LYS A 658 -3.46 -7.42 23.95
CA LYS A 658 -4.22 -6.19 23.63
C LYS A 658 -5.73 -6.46 23.57
N HIS A 659 -6.50 -5.38 23.48
CA HIS A 659 -7.95 -5.45 23.26
C HIS A 659 -8.27 -5.94 21.84
N GLU A 660 -9.46 -6.51 21.69
CA GLU A 660 -10.01 -6.87 20.38
C GLU A 660 -10.64 -5.64 19.74
N TYR A 661 -10.28 -5.36 18.49
CA TYR A 661 -10.80 -4.24 17.71
C TYR A 661 -11.45 -4.73 16.43
N ALA A 662 -12.56 -4.10 16.05
CA ALA A 662 -13.20 -4.26 14.76
C ALA A 662 -12.83 -3.08 13.85
N GLU A 663 -12.74 -3.28 12.53
CA GLU A 663 -12.52 -2.19 11.57
C GLU A 663 -13.65 -1.13 11.61
N ASN A 664 -14.89 -1.54 11.88
CA ASN A 664 -16.02 -0.64 12.14
C ASN A 664 -16.22 -0.27 13.62
N GLY A 665 -15.29 -0.64 14.49
CA GLY A 665 -15.40 -0.46 15.93
C GLY A 665 -15.10 0.98 16.33
N ASP A 666 -15.91 1.52 17.23
CA ASP A 666 -15.54 2.74 17.94
C ASP A 666 -14.36 2.45 18.89
N VAL A 667 -13.36 3.34 18.90
CA VAL A 667 -12.20 3.23 19.81
C VAL A 667 -12.36 4.23 20.94
N ILE A 668 -12.36 3.79 22.20
CA ILE A 668 -12.40 4.70 23.35
C ILE A 668 -11.09 5.50 23.39
N ASN A 669 -11.18 6.81 23.58
CA ASN A 669 -10.00 7.68 23.56
C ASN A 669 -8.94 7.26 24.61
N ALA A 670 -9.38 6.78 25.77
CA ALA A 670 -8.52 6.25 26.83
C ALA A 670 -7.78 4.94 26.48
N GLU A 671 -8.20 4.22 25.44
CA GLU A 671 -7.51 2.99 24.99
C GLU A 671 -6.36 3.28 24.01
N LEU A 672 -6.32 4.48 23.44
CA LEU A 672 -5.19 4.91 22.61
C LEU A 672 -3.92 5.01 23.46
N GLU A 673 -2.76 4.84 22.82
CA GLU A 673 -1.49 5.08 23.51
C GLU A 673 -1.48 6.52 24.10
N PRO A 674 -1.01 6.69 25.35
CA PRO A 674 -1.02 8.00 25.99
C PRO A 674 -0.27 9.07 25.19
N ALA A 675 -0.89 10.24 25.07
CA ALA A 675 -0.33 11.38 24.36
C ALA A 675 1.04 11.75 24.92
N ARG A 676 1.99 12.08 24.04
CA ARG A 676 3.31 12.58 24.46
C ARG A 676 3.31 14.08 24.73
N PHE A 677 2.37 14.80 24.13
CA PHE A 677 2.28 16.25 24.21
C PHE A 677 0.85 16.69 24.45
N ILE A 678 0.72 17.93 24.91
CA ILE A 678 -0.55 18.67 25.00
C ILE A 678 -0.56 19.64 23.81
N PRO A 679 -1.69 19.78 23.08
CA PRO A 679 -1.85 20.76 21.99
C PRO A 679 -1.79 22.25 22.42
N GLU A 680 -0.69 22.64 23.06
CA GLU A 680 -0.37 23.98 23.53
C GLU A 680 1.09 24.26 23.13
N THR A 681 1.33 25.37 22.44
CA THR A 681 2.70 25.87 22.21
C THR A 681 3.03 26.92 23.24
N ILE A 682 4.28 26.92 23.66
CA ILE A 682 4.84 27.87 24.60
C ILE A 682 6.00 28.56 23.88
N ASP A 683 5.83 29.86 23.66
CA ASP A 683 6.79 30.73 23.02
C ASP A 683 7.45 31.57 24.14
N PHE A 684 8.79 31.66 24.17
CA PHE A 684 9.50 32.40 25.21
C PHE A 684 10.89 32.88 24.76
N GLU A 685 11.48 33.78 25.54
CA GLU A 685 12.83 34.29 25.37
C GLU A 685 13.80 33.68 26.40
N HIS A 686 14.93 33.13 25.92
CA HIS A 686 16.05 32.72 26.76
C HIS A 686 17.35 32.71 25.96
N VAL A 687 18.38 33.40 26.48
CA VAL A 687 19.67 33.56 25.81
C VAL A 687 20.32 32.19 25.58
N CYS A 688 20.83 31.99 24.37
CA CYS A 688 21.56 30.78 23.98
C CYS A 688 23.06 31.03 24.13
N ASP A 689 23.56 30.92 25.35
CA ASP A 689 25.01 30.97 25.60
C ASP A 689 25.73 29.74 25.03
N PHE A 690 27.06 29.72 25.16
CA PHE A 690 27.89 28.63 24.65
C PHE A 690 27.43 27.26 25.17
N ASP A 691 27.11 27.15 26.46
CA ASP A 691 26.74 25.88 27.11
C ASP A 691 25.35 25.40 26.66
N VAL A 692 24.39 26.31 26.52
CA VAL A 692 23.08 26.01 25.94
C VAL A 692 23.25 25.57 24.48
N MET A 693 24.09 26.25 23.70
CA MET A 693 24.33 25.87 22.29
C MET A 693 25.07 24.54 22.13
N GLN A 694 25.93 24.17 23.08
CA GLN A 694 26.52 22.82 23.15
C GLN A 694 25.45 21.76 23.42
N GLN A 695 24.48 22.05 24.30
CA GLN A 695 23.34 21.16 24.50
C GLN A 695 22.48 21.07 23.23
N VAL A 696 22.13 22.20 22.60
CA VAL A 696 21.29 22.25 21.39
C VAL A 696 21.90 21.45 20.24
N ASN A 697 23.20 21.60 19.96
CA ASN A 697 23.91 20.88 18.89
C ASN A 697 24.41 19.49 19.32
N GLY A 698 24.23 19.14 20.59
CA GLY A 698 24.78 17.94 21.18
C GLY A 698 23.95 16.68 20.96
N PHE A 699 24.46 15.60 21.54
CA PHE A 699 23.80 14.30 21.57
C PHE A 699 23.76 13.77 23.00
N THR A 700 22.68 13.06 23.33
CA THR A 700 22.55 12.34 24.60
C THR A 700 22.52 10.84 24.32
N MET A 701 23.23 10.08 25.14
CA MET A 701 23.16 8.62 25.12
C MET A 701 21.92 8.16 25.87
N ILE A 702 20.95 7.60 25.17
CA ILE A 702 19.70 7.10 25.73
C ILE A 702 19.64 5.60 25.44
N LEU A 703 19.69 4.79 26.50
CA LEU A 703 19.66 3.31 26.39
C LEU A 703 20.72 2.76 25.41
N GLY A 704 21.93 3.34 25.45
CA GLY A 704 23.03 2.94 24.56
C GLY A 704 22.95 3.49 23.13
N LYS A 705 21.93 4.30 22.80
CA LYS A 705 21.79 4.95 21.49
C LYS A 705 22.14 6.43 21.56
N LYS A 706 22.88 6.91 20.57
CA LYS A 706 23.19 8.33 20.39
C LYS A 706 22.00 9.03 19.75
N VAL A 707 21.37 9.96 20.48
CA VAL A 707 20.17 10.71 20.04
C VAL A 707 20.48 12.19 20.04
N MET A 708 20.10 12.92 18.99
CA MET A 708 20.25 14.37 18.94
C MET A 708 19.42 15.04 20.02
N ASN A 709 20.01 16.02 20.71
CA ASN A 709 19.34 16.69 21.82
C ASN A 709 18.09 17.47 21.39
N LEU A 710 18.04 17.95 20.15
CA LEU A 710 16.86 18.60 19.55
C LEU A 710 15.60 17.72 19.58
N TYR A 711 15.74 16.39 19.59
CA TYR A 711 14.60 15.46 19.62
C TYR A 711 14.07 15.16 21.03
N GLY A 712 14.78 15.58 22.08
CA GLY A 712 14.34 15.42 23.47
C GLY A 712 13.53 16.60 23.99
N LEU A 713 13.38 16.63 25.32
CA LEU A 713 12.69 17.71 26.03
C LEU A 713 13.62 18.86 26.35
N VAL A 714 13.13 20.07 26.12
CA VAL A 714 13.65 21.32 26.68
C VAL A 714 13.00 21.52 28.04
N GLU A 715 13.81 21.52 29.10
CA GLU A 715 13.40 21.82 30.48
C GLU A 715 13.75 23.26 30.81
N PHE A 716 12.76 24.02 31.30
CA PHE A 716 12.89 25.44 31.59
C PHE A 716 12.08 25.83 32.83
N ILE A 717 12.44 26.95 33.45
CA ILE A 717 11.70 27.52 34.58
C ILE A 717 10.73 28.57 34.01
N ASN A 718 9.43 28.34 34.19
CA ASN A 718 8.35 29.14 33.61
C ASN A 718 8.12 30.47 34.36
N GLU A 719 7.12 31.23 33.94
CA GLU A 719 6.74 32.54 34.50
C GLU A 719 6.37 32.49 36.00
N ASP A 720 5.92 31.34 36.50
CA ASP A 720 5.53 31.11 37.89
C ASP A 720 6.67 30.57 38.76
N GLY A 721 7.87 30.36 38.19
CA GLY A 721 9.01 29.79 38.89
C GLY A 721 8.98 28.27 38.99
N GLU A 722 8.10 27.60 38.23
CA GLU A 722 7.97 26.14 38.21
C GLU A 722 8.76 25.52 37.04
N THR A 723 9.23 24.29 37.22
CA THR A 723 9.90 23.56 36.14
C THR A 723 8.89 22.98 35.16
N GLU A 724 8.98 23.40 33.90
CA GLU A 724 8.13 22.94 32.80
C GLU A 724 8.98 22.34 31.67
N LYS A 725 8.33 21.55 30.79
CA LYS A 725 8.99 20.81 29.71
C LYS A 725 8.21 20.90 28.41
N GLY A 726 8.93 20.91 27.29
CA GLY A 726 8.33 20.83 25.97
C GLY A 726 9.26 20.26 24.91
N PHE A 727 8.69 19.81 23.80
CA PHE A 727 9.45 19.39 22.61
C PHE A 727 9.76 20.61 21.76
N LEU A 728 11.01 20.75 21.30
CA LEU A 728 11.37 21.86 20.44
C LEU A 728 10.60 21.84 19.11
N LEU A 729 9.95 22.95 18.78
CA LEU A 729 9.36 23.22 17.47
C LEU A 729 10.20 24.23 16.69
N ASN A 730 10.66 25.29 17.36
CA ASN A 730 11.46 26.35 16.77
C ASN A 730 12.49 26.91 17.76
N LEU A 731 13.67 27.29 17.27
CA LEU A 731 14.66 28.05 18.03
C LEU A 731 15.37 29.04 17.10
N LYS A 732 15.29 30.33 17.41
CA LYS A 732 16.18 31.36 16.89
C LYS A 732 17.17 31.75 17.99
N PRO A 733 18.42 31.25 17.98
CA PRO A 733 19.32 31.36 19.13
C PRO A 733 19.96 32.75 19.27
N ASN A 734 19.91 33.58 18.22
CA ASN A 734 20.59 34.87 18.20
C ASN A 734 19.91 35.92 19.09
N GLY A 735 20.70 36.90 19.53
CA GLY A 735 20.23 37.98 20.40
C GLY A 735 19.70 37.47 21.74
N LYS A 736 18.39 37.64 21.96
CA LYS A 736 17.74 37.20 23.20
C LYS A 736 17.43 35.70 23.23
N GLY A 737 17.52 35.00 22.10
CA GLY A 737 17.09 33.62 21.92
C GLY A 737 15.57 33.49 21.99
N SER A 738 14.91 33.16 20.88
CA SER A 738 13.47 32.92 20.82
C SER A 738 13.21 31.42 20.66
N TRP A 739 12.45 30.87 21.60
CA TRP A 739 12.14 29.44 21.67
C TRP A 739 10.64 29.24 21.46
N LYS A 740 10.30 28.20 20.71
CA LYS A 740 8.94 27.68 20.61
C LYS A 740 8.95 26.20 20.90
N VAL A 741 8.22 25.79 21.93
CA VAL A 741 8.10 24.39 22.32
C VAL A 741 6.65 23.93 22.31
N LEU A 742 6.44 22.65 22.02
CA LEU A 742 5.17 21.96 22.18
C LEU A 742 5.11 21.36 23.58
N LYS A 743 4.11 21.74 24.37
CA LYS A 743 4.00 21.36 25.78
C LYS A 743 4.03 19.84 25.98
N PHE A 744 4.90 19.37 26.87
CA PHE A 744 5.01 17.96 27.20
C PHE A 744 3.81 17.49 28.03
N ASN A 745 3.29 16.30 27.72
CA ASN A 745 2.29 15.64 28.54
C ASN A 745 2.99 14.73 29.56
N ARG A 746 2.91 15.11 30.84
CA ARG A 746 3.64 14.47 31.94
C ARG A 746 3.19 13.05 32.24
#